data_AF-A0A2T7UPD7-F1
#
_entry.id   AF-A0A2T7UPD7-F1
#
_cell.length_a   1.000
_cell.length_b   1.000
_cell.length_c   1.000
_cell.angle_alpha   90.00
_cell.angle_beta   90.00
_cell.angle_gamma   90.00
#
_symmetry.space_group_name_H-M   'P 1'
#
loop_
_entity.id
_entity.type
_entity.pdbx_description
1 polymer ?
#
loop_
_entity_poly.entity_id
_entity_poly.type
_entity_poly.pdbx_seq_one_letter_code
_entity_poly.pdbx_strand_id
1 'polypeptide(L)'
;MPPALPDTEPDLFADYARLPGVADEVFDGDGRMRPVWQRFVQRFARLTPAEIAARFERGNQYLRDAGVYFRQYSGDPMAERDWPLSHLPVILHDSEWAQICAGLAQRADLLEAVVADLYGPGKLVSEGHLPASLIAASPQWLRPMVGVEPPGGHYLHLLAFEIGRSPDGSWLVLGDRMQAPSGAGFALENRMATGRIFPERFPRAYIHRLAGFFGEFKAAMAGLAQAGGDPAARAAILTPGPSNDTYYEQTYIARYLGLMLLEGEDLLVENGEAKVRTIEGPQPLGVLWRRIDAAFADPLELNADSRIGTPGLVEAVRAGNLALVNALGSGVLEMRAMMAFLPRISEVLTGKPLTLPNIATWWCGGAAERAYVRQNAARMLIGPALSSDLPFDVAAQAAPGAKPARDPRAWIEAEGPALVGQEAVALSTTPAWVTAPGETLAEGRILPRPMTIRVFAARTPQGWRFMKGGYARIGHSGDASALAMQKGGSVADVWIVSDRPVPQISMSPRADEPFRRASPGVVPARAADNLYWLGRYVERTEDAIRLIRAYHLRLAATDNPADPLLRRLRAFLSGYGIDVAQPMPEALLHRIGAARLCAAKVRDRFSVDGWAAITDLDRTARSTFSKIEPGDDAARAMGILVRKITGFSGLVQDNMYRFQGWRFLSMGRALERADALTALLHGLTDAEAPEGALDLAVEVADSVITHRRRYSVETSRNTVVDLLALDADNPRSVLFQIRALREQAAALPGAMENGRLAPLSRAIVPIDALLSVTAPERIRPAHLLRLRAQLSGISDLITAAYLR
;
A
#
# COMPACT_ATOMS: atom_id res chain seq x y z
N MET A 1 -30.94 34.91 -13.09
CA MET A 1 -29.73 35.50 -13.72
C MET A 1 -28.66 35.59 -12.64
N PRO A 2 -27.44 35.07 -12.88
CA PRO A 2 -26.33 35.26 -11.95
C PRO A 2 -25.99 36.77 -11.86
N PRO A 3 -25.40 37.24 -10.74
CA PRO A 3 -24.84 38.59 -10.69
C PRO A 3 -23.74 38.71 -11.76
N ALA A 4 -23.80 39.78 -12.56
CA ALA A 4 -22.88 40.01 -13.67
C ALA A 4 -21.43 40.02 -13.15
N LEU A 5 -20.65 39.03 -13.57
CA LEU A 5 -19.19 39.06 -13.50
C LEU A 5 -18.70 40.09 -14.53
N PRO A 6 -17.61 40.84 -14.27
CA PRO A 6 -17.12 41.89 -15.16
C PRO A 6 -16.82 41.37 -16.58
N ASP A 7 -17.25 42.12 -17.59
CA ASP A 7 -17.37 41.78 -19.03
C ASP A 7 -16.05 41.43 -19.79
N THR A 8 -14.95 41.12 -19.11
CA THR A 8 -13.64 40.84 -19.75
C THR A 8 -13.00 39.49 -19.39
N GLU A 9 -13.65 38.65 -18.58
CA GLU A 9 -13.15 37.33 -18.21
C GLU A 9 -14.02 36.21 -18.80
N PRO A 10 -13.44 35.07 -19.25
CA PRO A 10 -14.22 33.92 -19.69
C PRO A 10 -15.09 33.40 -18.54
N ASP A 11 -16.39 33.23 -18.78
CA ASP A 11 -17.30 32.61 -17.80
C ASP A 11 -16.96 31.11 -17.67
N LEU A 12 -16.20 30.77 -16.63
CA LEU A 12 -15.78 29.38 -16.33
C LEU A 12 -16.96 28.41 -16.14
N PHE A 13 -18.16 28.93 -15.87
CA PHE A 13 -19.37 28.14 -15.68
C PHE A 13 -20.32 28.19 -16.90
N ALA A 14 -19.88 28.74 -18.04
CA ALA A 14 -20.71 28.85 -19.25
C ALA A 14 -21.29 27.49 -19.70
N ASP A 15 -20.51 26.42 -19.57
CA ASP A 15 -20.90 25.04 -19.94
C ASP A 15 -21.57 24.28 -18.77
N TYR A 16 -21.77 24.92 -17.61
CA TYR A 16 -22.32 24.28 -16.42
C TYR A 16 -23.85 24.41 -16.36
N ALA A 17 -24.55 23.33 -16.74
CA ALA A 17 -26.01 23.28 -16.69
C ALA A 17 -26.52 22.15 -15.78
N ARG A 18 -27.34 22.49 -14.77
CA ARG A 18 -28.00 21.51 -13.89
C ARG A 18 -28.72 20.43 -14.70
N LEU A 19 -28.63 19.18 -14.24
CA LEU A 19 -29.39 18.09 -14.84
C LEU A 19 -30.86 18.14 -14.40
N PRO A 20 -31.83 17.95 -15.31
CA PRO A 20 -33.25 17.96 -14.96
C PRO A 20 -33.60 16.87 -13.93
N GLY A 21 -34.31 17.25 -12.87
CA GLY A 21 -34.76 16.30 -11.84
C GLY A 21 -33.65 15.77 -10.92
N VAL A 22 -32.48 16.41 -10.90
CA VAL A 22 -31.33 16.05 -10.07
C VAL A 22 -30.91 17.25 -9.23
N ALA A 23 -30.58 17.02 -7.95
CA ALA A 23 -30.04 18.07 -7.09
C ALA A 23 -28.63 18.47 -7.51
N ASP A 24 -28.24 19.72 -7.29
CA ASP A 24 -26.91 20.22 -7.60
C ASP A 24 -26.24 20.84 -6.36
N GLU A 25 -24.94 20.59 -6.20
CA GLU A 25 -24.18 21.11 -5.06
C GLU A 25 -23.82 22.58 -5.23
N VAL A 26 -23.75 23.13 -6.45
CA VAL A 26 -23.43 24.57 -6.65
C VAL A 26 -24.70 25.41 -6.63
N PHE A 27 -25.78 24.95 -7.26
CA PHE A 27 -27.03 25.68 -7.39
C PHE A 27 -28.19 25.00 -6.66
N ASP A 28 -29.02 25.77 -5.97
CA ASP A 28 -30.26 25.28 -5.35
C ASP A 28 -31.37 25.03 -6.39
N GLY A 29 -32.56 24.60 -5.94
CA GLY A 29 -33.71 24.33 -6.82
C GLY A 29 -34.17 25.55 -7.64
N ASP A 30 -34.01 26.75 -7.09
CA ASP A 30 -34.34 28.03 -7.75
C ASP A 30 -33.26 28.48 -8.75
N GLY A 31 -32.14 27.76 -8.82
CA GLY A 31 -30.98 28.10 -9.66
C GLY A 31 -30.11 29.20 -9.06
N ARG A 32 -30.21 29.48 -7.76
CA ARG A 32 -29.32 30.40 -7.06
C ARG A 32 -28.10 29.64 -6.55
N MET A 33 -26.93 30.27 -6.61
CA MET A 33 -25.70 29.66 -6.10
C MET A 33 -25.78 29.51 -4.58
N ARG A 34 -25.56 28.30 -4.09
CA ARG A 34 -25.53 27.99 -2.67
C ARG A 34 -24.44 28.82 -1.97
N PRO A 35 -24.72 29.43 -0.80
CA PRO A 35 -23.76 30.30 -0.11
C PRO A 35 -22.38 29.68 0.11
N VAL A 36 -22.34 28.37 0.40
CA VAL A 36 -21.10 27.63 0.67
C VAL A 36 -20.11 27.65 -0.51
N TRP A 37 -20.59 27.78 -1.75
CA TRP A 37 -19.77 27.80 -2.96
C TRP A 37 -19.34 29.20 -3.40
N GLN A 38 -20.03 30.25 -2.97
CA GLN A 38 -19.82 31.61 -3.46
C GLN A 38 -18.37 32.08 -3.33
N ARG A 39 -17.76 31.88 -2.16
CA ARG A 39 -16.36 32.29 -1.91
C ARG A 39 -15.36 31.53 -2.79
N PHE A 40 -15.60 30.23 -2.99
CA PHE A 40 -14.75 29.40 -3.85
C PHE A 40 -14.86 29.87 -5.30
N VAL A 41 -16.09 29.98 -5.82
CA VAL A 41 -16.34 30.37 -7.21
C VAL A 41 -15.81 31.78 -7.50
N GLN A 42 -16.07 32.77 -6.63
CA GLN A 42 -15.55 34.14 -6.80
C GLN A 42 -14.03 34.22 -6.87
N ARG A 43 -13.32 33.29 -6.21
CA ARG A 43 -11.86 33.24 -6.25
C ARG A 43 -11.35 32.45 -7.44
N PHE A 44 -12.00 31.34 -7.76
CA PHE A 44 -11.65 30.47 -8.88
C PHE A 44 -11.86 31.17 -10.23
N ALA A 45 -12.94 31.95 -10.37
CA ALA A 45 -13.28 32.73 -11.57
C ALA A 45 -12.23 33.78 -11.95
N ARG A 46 -11.42 34.26 -11.00
CA ARG A 46 -10.34 35.25 -11.24
C ARG A 46 -9.07 34.64 -11.82
N LEU A 47 -9.04 33.33 -12.04
CA LEU A 47 -7.87 32.63 -12.57
C LEU A 47 -8.04 32.45 -14.07
N THR A 48 -6.98 32.72 -14.82
CA THR A 48 -6.92 32.40 -16.23
C THR A 48 -6.85 30.87 -16.44
N PRO A 49 -7.27 30.34 -17.61
CA PRO A 49 -7.17 28.90 -17.90
C PRO A 49 -5.74 28.35 -17.76
N ALA A 50 -4.73 29.14 -18.13
CA ALA A 50 -3.32 28.77 -17.96
C ALA A 50 -2.91 28.66 -16.48
N GLU A 51 -3.39 29.58 -15.61
CA GLU A 51 -3.14 29.50 -14.17
C GLU A 51 -3.86 28.30 -13.54
N ILE A 52 -5.09 28.00 -13.97
CA ILE A 52 -5.84 26.82 -13.53
C ILE A 52 -5.07 25.55 -13.88
N ALA A 53 -4.66 25.40 -15.15
CA ALA A 53 -3.88 24.26 -15.62
C ALA A 53 -2.57 24.09 -14.84
N ALA A 54 -1.82 25.18 -14.64
CA ALA A 54 -0.59 25.16 -13.84
C ALA A 54 -0.85 24.76 -12.38
N ARG A 55 -1.93 25.25 -11.77
CA ARG A 55 -2.29 24.88 -10.38
C ARG A 55 -2.68 23.42 -10.27
N PHE A 56 -3.46 22.90 -11.22
CA PHE A 56 -3.85 21.48 -11.28
C PHE A 56 -2.63 20.58 -11.46
N GLU A 57 -1.71 20.99 -12.32
CA GLU A 57 -0.49 20.23 -12.55
C GLU A 57 0.42 20.18 -11.32
N ARG A 58 0.45 21.22 -10.47
CA ARG A 58 1.12 21.15 -9.15
C ARG A 58 0.49 20.10 -8.23
N GLY A 59 -0.84 19.93 -8.27
CA GLY A 59 -1.54 18.88 -7.54
C GLY A 59 -1.17 17.49 -8.06
N ASN A 60 -1.21 17.30 -9.37
CA ASN A 60 -0.82 16.05 -10.04
C ASN A 60 0.65 15.70 -9.75
N GLN A 61 1.54 16.68 -9.86
CA GLN A 61 2.97 16.52 -9.59
C GLN A 61 3.21 16.10 -8.14
N TYR A 62 2.52 16.72 -7.18
CA TYR A 62 2.61 16.29 -5.77
C TYR A 62 2.22 14.83 -5.59
N LEU A 63 1.13 14.35 -6.23
CA LEU A 63 0.71 12.95 -6.13
C LEU A 63 1.76 12.00 -6.74
N ARG A 64 2.35 12.37 -7.89
CA ARG A 64 3.45 11.61 -8.51
C ARG A 64 4.69 11.59 -7.62
N ASP A 65 5.08 12.73 -7.06
CA ASP A 65 6.24 12.88 -6.17
C ASP A 65 6.04 12.16 -4.83
N ALA A 66 4.80 12.09 -4.33
CA ALA A 66 4.44 11.30 -3.15
C ALA A 66 4.29 9.80 -3.47
N GLY A 67 4.40 9.43 -4.75
CA GLY A 67 4.24 8.08 -5.27
C GLY A 67 2.86 7.50 -5.01
N VAL A 68 1.80 8.31 -5.05
CA VAL A 68 0.40 7.89 -4.90
C VAL A 68 -0.03 7.16 -6.18
N TYR A 69 -0.42 5.90 -6.05
CA TYR A 69 -0.93 5.08 -7.15
C TYR A 69 -2.14 4.26 -6.70
N PHE A 70 -2.85 3.72 -7.67
CA PHE A 70 -3.83 2.66 -7.45
C PHE A 70 -3.64 1.53 -8.46
N ARG A 71 -4.03 0.32 -8.08
CA ARG A 71 -4.06 -0.84 -8.98
C ARG A 71 -5.50 -1.16 -9.31
N GLN A 72 -5.79 -1.35 -10.60
CA GLN A 72 -7.02 -1.98 -11.03
C GLN A 72 -6.73 -3.47 -11.27
N TYR A 73 -7.67 -4.35 -10.92
CA TYR A 73 -7.67 -5.74 -11.37
C TYR A 73 -8.01 -5.79 -12.88
N SER A 74 -7.17 -5.18 -13.72
CA SER A 74 -7.06 -5.54 -15.13
C SER A 74 -6.11 -6.74 -15.24
N GLY A 75 -6.24 -7.59 -16.26
CA GLY A 75 -5.47 -8.83 -16.42
C GLY A 75 -3.93 -8.71 -16.42
N ASP A 76 -3.39 -7.50 -16.25
CA ASP A 76 -2.00 -7.26 -15.87
C ASP A 76 -1.92 -6.79 -14.39
N PRO A 77 -1.56 -7.69 -13.44
CA PRO A 77 -1.42 -7.35 -12.02
C PRO A 77 -0.26 -6.37 -11.71
N MET A 78 0.51 -5.94 -12.73
CA MET A 78 1.67 -5.06 -12.58
C MET A 78 1.44 -3.60 -13.01
N ALA A 79 0.29 -3.26 -13.60
CA ALA A 79 0.04 -1.91 -14.10
C ALA A 79 -0.40 -0.94 -12.98
N GLU A 80 0.54 -0.20 -12.40
CA GLU A 80 0.26 0.96 -11.53
C GLU A 80 -0.27 2.13 -12.39
N ARG A 81 -1.39 2.73 -11.98
CA ARG A 81 -1.99 3.90 -12.64
C ARG A 81 -1.91 5.15 -11.76
N ASP A 82 -1.79 6.30 -12.43
CA ASP A 82 -1.84 7.62 -11.79
C ASP A 82 -3.17 7.82 -11.07
N TRP A 83 -3.11 8.29 -9.82
CA TRP A 83 -4.31 8.54 -9.01
C TRP A 83 -5.27 9.54 -9.69
N PRO A 84 -6.56 9.18 -9.93
CA PRO A 84 -7.45 9.95 -10.78
C PRO A 84 -8.10 11.12 -10.02
N LEU A 85 -7.29 12.10 -9.62
CA LEU A 85 -7.73 13.27 -8.86
C LEU A 85 -8.73 14.12 -9.66
N SER A 86 -9.90 14.38 -9.08
CA SER A 86 -10.76 15.50 -9.45
C SER A 86 -10.23 16.75 -8.77
N HIS A 87 -9.76 17.72 -9.57
CA HIS A 87 -9.09 18.92 -9.04
C HIS A 87 -10.02 19.86 -8.25
N LEU A 88 -11.33 19.80 -8.53
CA LEU A 88 -12.34 20.57 -7.82
C LEU A 88 -12.84 19.75 -6.61
N PRO A 89 -12.84 20.32 -5.39
CA PRO A 89 -13.32 19.65 -4.19
C PRO A 89 -14.84 19.63 -4.14
N VAL A 90 -15.42 18.71 -3.37
CA VAL A 90 -16.82 18.80 -2.92
C VAL A 90 -16.87 19.65 -1.66
N ILE A 91 -17.73 20.66 -1.60
CA ILE A 91 -17.78 21.61 -0.48
C ILE A 91 -19.10 21.48 0.28
N LEU A 92 -19.02 21.23 1.58
CA LEU A 92 -20.17 21.17 2.50
C LEU A 92 -19.97 22.11 3.68
N HIS A 93 -21.05 22.70 4.16
CA HIS A 93 -21.03 23.57 5.33
C HIS A 93 -20.98 22.75 6.63
N ASP A 94 -20.30 23.26 7.66
CA ASP A 94 -20.10 22.55 8.94
C ASP A 94 -21.42 22.23 9.67
N SER A 95 -22.45 23.05 9.53
CA SER A 95 -23.79 22.81 10.09
C SER A 95 -24.52 21.65 9.42
N GLU A 96 -24.45 21.56 8.09
CA GLU A 96 -24.98 20.43 7.32
C GLU A 96 -24.21 19.16 7.66
N TRP A 97 -22.88 19.25 7.73
CA TRP A 97 -22.02 18.15 8.14
C TRP A 97 -22.36 17.63 9.55
N ALA A 98 -22.66 18.52 10.49
CA ALA A 98 -23.05 18.14 11.85
C ALA A 98 -24.37 17.35 11.88
N GLN A 99 -25.34 17.70 11.04
CA GLN A 99 -26.60 16.96 10.91
C GLN A 99 -26.37 15.56 10.34
N ILE A 100 -25.56 15.45 9.28
CA ILE A 100 -25.15 14.17 8.70
C ILE A 100 -24.48 13.31 9.77
N CYS A 101 -23.50 13.86 10.50
CA CYS A 101 -22.77 13.14 11.54
C CYS A 101 -23.68 12.68 12.68
N ALA A 102 -24.68 13.47 13.08
CA ALA A 102 -25.63 13.06 14.11
C ALA A 102 -26.46 11.84 13.68
N GLY A 103 -26.95 11.84 12.45
CA GLY A 103 -27.68 10.68 11.90
C GLY A 103 -26.80 9.44 11.72
N LEU A 104 -25.55 9.64 11.28
CA LEU A 104 -24.59 8.55 11.15
C LEU A 104 -24.12 8.01 12.50
N ALA A 105 -24.05 8.84 13.56
CA ALA A 105 -23.74 8.38 14.91
C ALA A 105 -24.83 7.44 15.43
N GLN A 106 -26.11 7.81 15.28
CA GLN A 106 -27.24 6.93 15.61
C GLN A 106 -27.14 5.59 14.85
N ARG A 107 -26.82 5.64 13.56
CA ARG A 107 -26.65 4.44 12.73
C ARG A 107 -25.47 3.59 13.20
N ALA A 108 -24.34 4.20 13.57
CA ALA A 108 -23.17 3.48 14.08
C ALA A 108 -23.49 2.74 15.40
N ASP A 109 -24.22 3.39 16.31
CA ASP A 109 -24.67 2.76 17.56
C ASP A 109 -25.69 1.65 17.31
N LEU A 110 -26.59 1.82 16.34
CA LEU A 110 -27.51 0.77 15.92
C LEU A 110 -26.75 -0.45 15.38
N LEU A 111 -25.78 -0.24 14.48
CA LEU A 111 -24.97 -1.31 13.90
C LEU A 111 -24.14 -2.04 14.94
N GLU A 112 -23.60 -1.33 15.94
CA GLU A 112 -22.93 -1.91 17.11
C GLU A 112 -23.88 -2.84 17.86
N ALA A 113 -25.12 -2.39 18.14
CA ALA A 113 -26.12 -3.21 18.81
C ALA A 113 -26.52 -4.46 17.99
N VAL A 114 -26.63 -4.32 16.67
CA VAL A 114 -26.95 -5.45 15.77
C VAL A 114 -25.85 -6.50 15.80
N VAL A 115 -24.58 -6.12 15.65
CA VAL A 115 -23.47 -7.11 15.66
C VAL A 115 -23.31 -7.75 17.05
N ALA A 116 -23.50 -6.98 18.13
CA ALA A 116 -23.49 -7.51 19.48
C ALA A 116 -24.64 -8.49 19.73
N ASP A 117 -25.83 -8.24 19.18
CA ASP A 117 -26.94 -9.20 19.23
C ASP A 117 -26.61 -10.47 18.45
N LEU A 118 -26.14 -10.34 17.20
CA LEU A 118 -25.85 -11.48 16.33
C LEU A 118 -24.81 -12.43 16.94
N TYR A 119 -23.70 -11.91 17.46
CA TYR A 119 -22.65 -12.72 18.10
C TYR A 119 -22.92 -13.02 19.58
N GLY A 120 -23.95 -12.43 20.18
CA GLY A 120 -24.35 -12.65 21.56
C GLY A 120 -25.72 -13.36 21.68
N PRO A 121 -26.77 -12.68 22.19
CA PRO A 121 -28.04 -13.32 22.52
C PRO A 121 -28.91 -13.73 21.32
N GLY A 122 -28.68 -13.20 20.12
CA GLY A 122 -29.38 -13.57 18.88
C GLY A 122 -30.88 -13.27 18.88
N LYS A 123 -31.33 -12.21 19.56
CA LYS A 123 -32.75 -11.86 19.67
C LYS A 123 -33.34 -11.39 18.36
N LEU A 124 -32.60 -10.63 17.55
CA LEU A 124 -33.07 -10.16 16.25
C LEU A 124 -33.47 -11.34 15.34
N VAL A 125 -32.72 -12.44 15.41
CA VAL A 125 -33.03 -13.64 14.63
C VAL A 125 -34.14 -14.47 15.28
N SER A 126 -34.05 -14.74 16.59
CA SER A 126 -35.01 -15.60 17.29
C SER A 126 -36.41 -15.00 17.43
N GLU A 127 -36.53 -13.67 17.49
CA GLU A 127 -37.80 -12.94 17.52
C GLU A 127 -38.34 -12.60 16.12
N GLY A 128 -37.63 -13.00 15.06
CA GLY A 128 -38.08 -12.89 13.67
C GLY A 128 -37.88 -11.51 13.03
N HIS A 129 -37.05 -10.63 13.61
CA HIS A 129 -36.66 -9.35 13.00
C HIS A 129 -35.64 -9.49 11.87
N LEU A 130 -34.82 -10.55 11.92
CA LEU A 130 -33.88 -10.95 10.87
C LEU A 130 -34.10 -12.42 10.49
N PRO A 131 -34.17 -12.76 9.19
CA PRO A 131 -34.30 -14.15 8.77
C PRO A 131 -33.04 -14.97 9.10
N ALA A 132 -33.21 -16.08 9.82
CA ALA A 132 -32.09 -16.98 10.15
C ALA A 132 -31.37 -17.50 8.90
N SER A 133 -32.12 -17.79 7.83
CA SER A 133 -31.56 -18.25 6.54
C SER A 133 -30.66 -17.21 5.89
N LEU A 134 -30.97 -15.91 6.03
CA LEU A 134 -30.17 -14.83 5.48
C LEU A 134 -28.82 -14.72 6.20
N ILE A 135 -28.83 -14.74 7.53
CA ILE A 135 -27.61 -14.67 8.34
C ILE A 135 -26.76 -15.93 8.14
N ALA A 136 -27.37 -17.12 8.22
CA ALA A 136 -26.65 -18.39 8.11
C ALA A 136 -26.05 -18.64 6.72
N ALA A 137 -26.59 -18.04 5.66
CA ALA A 137 -26.05 -18.12 4.31
C ALA A 137 -24.91 -17.11 4.05
N SER A 138 -24.72 -16.11 4.93
CA SER A 138 -23.69 -15.10 4.74
C SER A 138 -22.29 -15.70 4.86
N PRO A 139 -21.40 -15.50 3.86
CA PRO A 139 -19.99 -15.87 4.00
C PRO A 139 -19.25 -15.01 5.04
N GLN A 140 -19.83 -13.88 5.44
CA GLN A 140 -19.25 -12.98 6.44
C GLN A 140 -19.67 -13.35 7.88
N TRP A 141 -20.59 -14.31 8.05
CA TRP A 141 -21.01 -14.81 9.35
C TRP A 141 -20.01 -15.84 9.88
N LEU A 142 -19.30 -15.51 10.97
CA LEU A 142 -18.25 -16.36 11.53
C LEU A 142 -18.72 -17.08 12.78
N ARG A 143 -19.24 -18.30 12.63
CA ARG A 143 -19.68 -19.14 13.77
C ARG A 143 -18.65 -19.27 14.90
N PRO A 144 -17.32 -19.39 14.65
CA PRO A 144 -16.31 -19.45 15.72
C PRO A 144 -16.23 -18.21 16.63
N MET A 145 -16.88 -17.10 16.24
CA MET A 145 -16.90 -15.85 17.01
C MET A 145 -18.15 -15.70 17.88
N VAL A 146 -19.12 -16.63 17.84
CA VAL A 146 -20.31 -16.59 18.69
C VAL A 146 -19.92 -16.72 20.16
N GLY A 147 -20.41 -15.81 21.00
CA GLY A 147 -20.12 -15.74 22.43
C GLY A 147 -18.77 -15.11 22.77
N VAL A 148 -18.00 -14.65 21.77
CA VAL A 148 -16.71 -13.99 22.01
C VAL A 148 -16.93 -12.50 22.26
N GLU A 149 -16.62 -12.05 23.49
CA GLU A 149 -16.69 -10.64 23.85
C GLU A 149 -15.40 -9.91 23.40
N PRO A 150 -15.49 -8.83 22.60
CA PRO A 150 -14.31 -8.08 22.19
C PRO A 150 -13.62 -7.39 23.37
N PRO A 151 -12.28 -7.40 23.44
CA PRO A 151 -11.56 -6.56 24.38
C PRO A 151 -11.95 -5.09 24.20
N GLY A 152 -12.22 -4.39 25.31
CA GLY A 152 -12.74 -3.02 25.28
C GLY A 152 -14.24 -2.89 25.02
N GLY A 153 -14.98 -4.02 24.92
CA GLY A 153 -16.44 -4.06 24.97
C GLY A 153 -17.17 -3.59 23.70
N HIS A 154 -16.46 -3.42 22.58
CA HIS A 154 -17.03 -2.95 21.33
C HIS A 154 -16.52 -3.76 20.13
N TYR A 155 -17.41 -4.04 19.17
CA TYR A 155 -17.08 -4.74 17.94
C TYR A 155 -16.59 -3.77 16.85
N LEU A 156 -17.13 -2.55 16.83
CA LEU A 156 -16.89 -1.56 15.79
C LEU A 156 -16.04 -0.39 16.30
N HIS A 157 -14.95 -0.09 15.59
CA HIS A 157 -14.00 0.95 15.97
C HIS A 157 -13.71 1.96 14.86
N LEU A 158 -13.59 1.51 13.60
CA LEU A 158 -13.43 2.37 12.43
C LEU A 158 -14.48 2.00 11.39
N LEU A 159 -15.34 2.95 11.04
CA LEU A 159 -16.44 2.77 10.11
C LEU A 159 -16.31 3.71 8.94
N ALA A 160 -16.88 3.31 7.80
CA ALA A 160 -17.16 4.24 6.72
C ALA A 160 -18.60 4.08 6.20
N PHE A 161 -19.19 5.21 5.83
CA PHE A 161 -20.55 5.29 5.30
C PHE A 161 -20.49 5.93 3.92
N GLU A 162 -21.13 5.31 2.93
CA GLU A 162 -21.39 5.94 1.64
C GLU A 162 -22.69 6.73 1.73
N ILE A 163 -22.64 8.01 1.41
CA ILE A 163 -23.81 8.87 1.37
C ILE A 163 -23.96 9.54 0.01
N GLY A 164 -25.20 9.83 -0.35
CA GLY A 164 -25.56 10.62 -1.51
C GLY A 164 -26.69 11.56 -1.17
N ARG A 165 -26.78 12.67 -1.90
CA ARG A 165 -27.91 13.59 -1.81
C ARG A 165 -28.94 13.23 -2.87
N SER A 166 -30.18 13.04 -2.44
CA SER A 166 -31.34 12.77 -3.27
C SER A 166 -31.75 13.98 -4.10
N PRO A 167 -32.59 13.79 -5.14
CA PRO A 167 -33.16 14.89 -5.93
C PRO A 167 -33.92 15.94 -5.12
N ASP A 168 -34.51 15.56 -3.99
CA ASP A 168 -35.23 16.46 -3.07
C ASP A 168 -34.29 17.26 -2.14
N GLY A 169 -32.98 17.02 -2.23
CA GLY A 169 -31.96 17.68 -1.43
C GLY A 169 -31.64 16.99 -0.09
N SER A 170 -32.39 15.96 0.30
CA SER A 170 -32.14 15.16 1.51
C SER A 170 -30.93 14.24 1.33
N TRP A 171 -30.30 13.85 2.43
CA TRP A 171 -29.18 12.90 2.43
C TRP A 171 -29.68 11.49 2.75
N LEU A 172 -29.07 10.50 2.11
CA LEU A 172 -29.32 9.09 2.40
C LEU A 172 -28.04 8.26 2.42
N VAL A 173 -28.07 7.18 3.19
CA VAL A 173 -27.00 6.17 3.23
C VAL A 173 -27.17 5.19 2.08
N LEU A 174 -26.12 5.04 1.28
CA LEU A 174 -26.04 4.13 0.13
C LEU A 174 -25.39 2.80 0.49
N GLY A 175 -24.58 2.77 1.54
CA GLY A 175 -23.91 1.56 1.99
C GLY A 175 -23.07 1.78 3.25
N ASP A 176 -22.88 0.69 3.99
CA ASP A 176 -22.14 0.61 5.23
C ASP A 176 -20.85 -0.19 5.01
N ARG A 177 -19.71 0.32 5.51
CA ARG A 177 -18.42 -0.38 5.51
C ARG A 177 -17.90 -0.55 6.94
N MET A 178 -17.95 -1.78 7.42
CA MET A 178 -17.78 -2.22 8.81
C MET A 178 -16.70 -3.31 8.97
N GLN A 179 -16.22 -3.90 7.88
CA GLN A 179 -15.25 -4.98 7.87
C GLN A 179 -13.81 -4.46 7.95
N ALA A 180 -13.34 -3.83 6.88
CA ALA A 180 -12.00 -3.25 6.76
C ALA A 180 -12.04 -2.00 5.84
N PRO A 181 -12.74 -0.92 6.23
CA PRO A 181 -13.00 0.22 5.35
C PRO A 181 -11.70 0.92 4.89
N SER A 182 -11.62 1.16 3.57
CA SER A 182 -10.52 1.88 2.90
C SER A 182 -10.89 3.30 2.48
N GLY A 183 -9.91 4.10 2.10
CA GLY A 183 -10.08 5.46 1.58
C GLY A 183 -9.71 6.58 2.54
N ALA A 184 -9.47 6.31 3.84
CA ALA A 184 -9.13 7.35 4.81
C ALA A 184 -7.75 7.95 4.52
N GLY A 185 -6.76 7.11 4.14
CA GLY A 185 -5.46 7.60 3.72
C GLY A 185 -5.52 8.37 2.39
N PHE A 186 -6.40 7.94 1.47
CA PHE A 186 -6.62 8.66 0.21
C PHE A 186 -7.33 10.00 0.41
N ALA A 187 -8.24 10.14 1.37
CA ALA A 187 -8.82 11.43 1.74
C ALA A 187 -7.74 12.42 2.22
N LEU A 188 -6.74 11.93 2.97
CA LEU A 188 -5.60 12.72 3.41
C LEU A 188 -4.70 13.14 2.23
N GLU A 189 -4.40 12.23 1.30
CA GLU A 189 -3.61 12.57 0.10
C GLU A 189 -4.34 13.55 -0.83
N ASN A 190 -5.65 13.36 -1.04
CA ASN A 190 -6.48 14.33 -1.77
C ASN A 190 -6.40 15.71 -1.12
N ARG A 191 -6.49 15.80 0.22
CA ARG A 191 -6.34 17.06 0.96
C ARG A 191 -4.97 17.72 0.78
N MET A 192 -3.91 16.93 0.73
CA MET A 192 -2.57 17.43 0.50
C MET A 192 -2.42 17.97 -0.93
N ALA A 193 -2.92 17.23 -1.94
CA ALA A 193 -2.90 17.64 -3.34
C ALA A 193 -3.75 18.90 -3.59
N THR A 194 -5.00 18.94 -3.14
CA THR A 194 -5.87 20.13 -3.27
C THR A 194 -5.28 21.33 -2.52
N GLY A 195 -4.58 21.11 -1.40
CA GLY A 195 -3.81 22.15 -0.72
C GLY A 195 -2.71 22.77 -1.59
N ARG A 196 -2.11 22.03 -2.54
CA ARG A 196 -1.14 22.57 -3.52
C ARG A 196 -1.83 23.32 -4.65
N ILE A 197 -3.01 22.87 -5.05
CA ILE A 197 -3.83 23.52 -6.09
C ILE A 197 -4.30 24.90 -5.60
N PHE A 198 -4.81 24.97 -4.37
CA PHE A 198 -5.37 26.17 -3.74
C PHE A 198 -4.52 26.63 -2.54
N PRO A 199 -3.35 27.25 -2.77
CA PRO A 199 -2.38 27.56 -1.72
C PRO A 199 -2.73 28.80 -0.88
N GLU A 200 -3.73 29.60 -1.27
CA GLU A 200 -4.07 30.83 -0.57
C GLU A 200 -4.39 30.59 0.92
N ARG A 201 -4.04 31.54 1.80
CA ARG A 201 -4.34 31.45 3.24
C ARG A 201 -5.86 31.55 3.52
N PHE A 202 -6.58 32.25 2.66
CA PHE A 202 -7.96 32.70 2.87
C PHE A 202 -9.06 31.61 2.64
N PRO A 203 -8.80 30.48 1.96
CA PRO A 203 -9.64 29.27 2.07
C PRO A 203 -9.25 28.40 3.28
N ARG A 204 -7.95 28.24 3.56
CA ARG A 204 -7.44 27.29 4.57
C ARG A 204 -7.87 27.60 6.00
N ALA A 205 -8.03 28.87 6.34
CA ALA A 205 -8.45 29.27 7.68
C ALA A 205 -9.88 28.80 8.01
N TYR A 206 -10.72 28.55 7.00
CA TYR A 206 -12.13 28.19 7.15
C TYR A 206 -12.42 26.71 6.85
N ILE A 207 -11.43 25.96 6.35
CA ILE A 207 -11.54 24.53 6.06
C ILE A 207 -11.03 23.72 7.26
N HIS A 208 -11.84 22.77 7.73
CA HIS A 208 -11.44 21.87 8.81
C HIS A 208 -10.30 20.93 8.39
N ARG A 209 -9.31 20.75 9.28
CA ARG A 209 -8.20 19.82 9.07
C ARG A 209 -8.58 18.39 9.44
N LEU A 210 -8.03 17.43 8.69
CA LEU A 210 -8.22 16.00 8.93
C LEU A 210 -7.35 15.45 10.08
N ALA A 211 -6.28 16.18 10.44
CA ALA A 211 -5.29 15.76 11.45
C ALA A 211 -5.93 15.40 12.80
N GLY A 212 -6.95 16.14 13.26
CA GLY A 212 -7.60 15.87 14.54
C GLY A 212 -8.24 14.48 14.60
N PHE A 213 -8.90 14.03 13.53
CA PHE A 213 -9.50 12.70 13.43
C PHE A 213 -8.45 11.60 13.61
N PHE A 214 -7.31 11.71 12.90
CA PHE A 214 -6.23 10.73 12.99
C PHE A 214 -5.53 10.72 14.34
N GLY A 215 -5.38 11.88 14.98
CA GLY A 215 -4.85 11.99 16.33
C GLY A 215 -5.72 11.30 17.37
N GLU A 216 -7.03 11.55 17.31
CA GLU A 216 -8.01 10.92 18.21
C GLU A 216 -8.11 9.41 17.96
N PHE A 217 -8.11 8.97 16.70
CA PHE A 217 -8.13 7.56 16.35
C PHE A 217 -6.85 6.82 16.82
N LYS A 218 -5.67 7.44 16.63
CA LYS A 218 -4.40 6.90 17.15
C LYS A 218 -4.42 6.76 18.66
N ALA A 219 -4.94 7.77 19.37
CA ALA A 219 -5.08 7.72 20.82
C ALA A 219 -6.05 6.62 21.28
N ALA A 220 -7.18 6.44 20.57
CA ALA A 220 -8.13 5.37 20.84
C ALA A 220 -7.52 3.97 20.66
N MET A 221 -6.77 3.74 19.58
CA MET A 221 -6.04 2.48 19.37
C MET A 221 -4.98 2.23 20.46
N ALA A 222 -4.25 3.27 20.89
CA ALA A 222 -3.27 3.13 21.96
C ALA A 222 -3.94 2.77 23.30
N GLY A 223 -5.09 3.37 23.62
CA GLY A 223 -5.87 3.00 24.80
C GLY A 223 -6.41 1.57 24.72
N LEU A 224 -6.92 1.16 23.56
CA LEU A 224 -7.41 -0.20 23.32
C LEU A 224 -6.29 -1.25 23.41
N ALA A 225 -5.06 -0.92 22.97
CA ALA A 225 -3.90 -1.82 23.04
C ALA A 225 -3.53 -2.18 24.48
N GLN A 226 -3.84 -1.30 25.42
CA GLN A 226 -3.55 -1.49 26.85
C GLN A 226 -4.73 -2.10 27.62
N ALA A 227 -5.88 -2.33 26.97
CA ALA A 227 -7.07 -2.89 27.61
C ALA A 227 -6.85 -4.31 28.15
N GLY A 228 -5.92 -5.07 27.54
CA GLY A 228 -5.51 -6.41 27.99
C GLY A 228 -4.55 -6.41 29.19
N GLY A 229 -4.19 -5.25 29.75
CA GLY A 229 -3.39 -5.15 30.99
C GLY A 229 -1.87 -5.10 30.83
N ASP A 230 -1.34 -5.32 29.61
CA ASP A 230 0.10 -5.19 29.35
C ASP A 230 0.47 -3.75 28.88
N PRO A 231 1.22 -2.97 29.67
CA PRO A 231 1.67 -1.63 29.27
C PRO A 231 2.70 -1.64 28.13
N ALA A 232 3.37 -2.77 27.88
CA ALA A 232 4.29 -2.94 26.77
C ALA A 232 3.57 -3.23 25.44
N ALA A 233 2.31 -3.66 25.47
CA ALA A 233 1.52 -3.93 24.28
C ALA A 233 1.42 -2.71 23.35
N ARG A 234 1.48 -2.98 22.04
CA ARG A 234 1.45 -1.95 21.00
C ARG A 234 0.28 -2.13 20.04
N ALA A 235 -0.01 -1.06 19.30
CA ALA A 235 -0.92 -1.07 18.18
C ALA A 235 -0.14 -1.23 16.86
N ALA A 236 -0.68 -1.99 15.92
CA ALA A 236 -0.12 -2.16 14.58
C ALA A 236 -1.23 -2.24 13.51
N ILE A 237 -0.85 -2.19 12.24
CA ILE A 237 -1.73 -2.38 11.09
C ILE A 237 -1.40 -3.72 10.44
N LEU A 238 -2.39 -4.58 10.22
CA LEU A 238 -2.24 -5.83 9.46
C LEU A 238 -2.60 -5.60 8.00
N THR A 239 -1.66 -5.87 7.09
CA THR A 239 -1.84 -5.76 5.65
C THR A 239 -1.82 -7.14 4.96
N PRO A 240 -2.61 -7.34 3.88
CA PRO A 240 -2.44 -8.49 2.97
C PRO A 240 -1.15 -8.43 2.15
N GLY A 241 -0.42 -7.31 2.18
CA GLY A 241 0.85 -7.12 1.49
C GLY A 241 0.74 -6.42 0.12
N PRO A 242 1.86 -6.32 -0.63
CA PRO A 242 2.00 -5.46 -1.81
C PRO A 242 1.10 -5.78 -3.01
N SER A 243 0.45 -6.94 -3.02
CA SER A 243 -0.45 -7.36 -4.11
C SER A 243 -1.87 -6.80 -3.96
N ASN A 244 -2.19 -6.15 -2.85
CA ASN A 244 -3.50 -5.52 -2.64
C ASN A 244 -3.57 -4.12 -3.27
N ASP A 245 -4.75 -3.79 -3.81
CA ASP A 245 -5.07 -2.53 -4.48
C ASP A 245 -4.95 -1.28 -3.59
N THR A 246 -5.18 -1.43 -2.29
CA THR A 246 -5.07 -0.35 -1.28
C THR A 246 -3.77 -0.37 -0.50
N TYR A 247 -2.77 -1.18 -0.88
CA TYR A 247 -1.49 -1.30 -0.14
C TYR A 247 -0.77 0.04 0.04
N TYR A 248 -0.83 0.92 -0.96
CA TYR A 248 -0.28 2.28 -0.87
C TYR A 248 -0.89 3.05 0.31
N GLU A 249 -2.22 3.05 0.42
CA GLU A 249 -2.94 3.73 1.50
C GLU A 249 -2.49 3.21 2.87
N GLN A 250 -2.35 1.90 3.00
CA GLN A 250 -1.97 1.22 4.23
C GLN A 250 -0.53 1.58 4.65
N THR A 251 0.39 1.60 3.68
CA THR A 251 1.78 2.05 3.88
C THR A 251 1.83 3.50 4.30
N TYR A 252 1.07 4.36 3.61
CA TYR A 252 1.03 5.77 3.88
C TYR A 252 0.50 6.08 5.29
N ILE A 253 -0.61 5.45 5.68
CA ILE A 253 -1.24 5.71 6.98
C ILE A 253 -0.42 5.14 8.13
N ALA A 254 0.26 4.00 7.95
CA ALA A 254 1.21 3.47 8.92
C ALA A 254 2.32 4.48 9.21
N ARG A 255 2.91 5.07 8.16
CA ARG A 255 3.93 6.12 8.28
C ARG A 255 3.36 7.39 8.92
N TYR A 256 2.18 7.83 8.52
CA TYR A 256 1.54 9.03 9.04
C TYR A 256 1.21 8.93 10.54
N LEU A 257 0.75 7.76 10.99
CA LEU A 257 0.42 7.49 12.39
C LEU A 257 1.63 7.01 13.21
N GLY A 258 2.72 6.60 12.56
CA GLY A 258 3.87 6.00 13.23
C GLY A 258 3.55 4.61 13.83
N LEU A 259 2.76 3.80 13.13
CA LEU A 259 2.41 2.43 13.50
C LEU A 259 3.22 1.43 12.67
N MET A 260 3.44 0.24 13.21
CA MET A 260 4.04 -0.86 12.44
C MET A 260 3.03 -1.34 11.38
N LEU A 261 3.52 -1.56 10.16
CA LEU A 261 2.80 -2.26 9.10
C LEU A 261 3.28 -3.71 9.08
N LEU A 262 2.39 -4.65 9.40
CA LEU A 262 2.69 -6.07 9.60
C LEU A 262 1.93 -6.91 8.58
N GLU A 263 2.56 -7.95 8.05
CA GLU A 263 1.88 -9.04 7.32
C GLU A 263 1.61 -10.21 8.28
N GLY A 264 0.78 -11.18 7.89
CA GLY A 264 0.40 -12.30 8.75
C GLY A 264 1.59 -13.11 9.29
N GLU A 265 2.69 -13.20 8.53
CA GLU A 265 3.93 -13.90 8.92
C GLU A 265 4.82 -13.13 9.90
N ASP A 266 4.58 -11.83 10.09
CA ASP A 266 5.23 -11.01 11.12
C ASP A 266 4.67 -11.30 12.52
N LEU A 267 3.51 -11.96 12.59
CA LEU A 267 2.82 -12.24 13.84
C LEU A 267 3.05 -13.68 14.27
N LEU A 268 3.07 -13.88 15.58
CA LEU A 268 3.13 -15.18 16.22
C LEU A 268 2.04 -15.19 17.30
N VAL A 269 1.38 -16.34 17.48
CA VAL A 269 0.48 -16.57 18.62
C VAL A 269 1.02 -17.72 19.44
N GLU A 270 1.23 -17.48 20.73
CA GLU A 270 1.72 -18.46 21.70
C GLU A 270 0.91 -18.33 22.99
N ASN A 271 0.35 -19.43 23.49
CA ASN A 271 -0.48 -19.45 24.71
C ASN A 271 -1.63 -18.42 24.67
N GLY A 272 -2.26 -18.24 23.50
CA GLY A 272 -3.30 -17.26 23.29
C GLY A 272 -2.83 -15.79 23.31
N GLU A 273 -1.52 -15.51 23.28
CA GLU A 273 -0.97 -14.15 23.20
C GLU A 273 -0.42 -13.85 21.81
N ALA A 274 -0.85 -12.73 21.22
CA ALA A 274 -0.32 -12.25 19.96
C ALA A 274 0.97 -11.43 20.17
N LYS A 275 2.01 -11.74 19.40
CA LYS A 275 3.30 -11.05 19.45
C LYS A 275 3.78 -10.74 18.04
N VAL A 276 4.57 -9.68 17.91
CA VAL A 276 5.30 -9.34 16.69
C VAL A 276 6.67 -9.99 16.73
N ARG A 277 7.05 -10.71 15.67
CA ARG A 277 8.41 -11.25 15.50
C ARG A 277 9.35 -10.14 15.10
N THR A 278 10.34 -9.86 15.95
CA THR A 278 11.30 -8.78 15.73
C THR A 278 12.73 -9.29 15.86
N ILE A 279 13.69 -8.50 15.37
CA ILE A 279 15.12 -8.83 15.49
C ILE A 279 15.62 -8.80 16.95
N GLU A 280 14.84 -8.24 17.88
CA GLU A 280 15.11 -8.21 19.32
C GLU A 280 14.37 -9.33 20.08
N GLY A 281 13.67 -10.20 19.35
CA GLY A 281 12.78 -11.22 19.88
C GLY A 281 11.28 -10.83 19.81
N PRO A 282 10.38 -11.73 20.22
CA PRO A 282 8.94 -11.47 20.23
C PRO A 282 8.55 -10.28 21.11
N GLN A 283 7.72 -9.37 20.58
CA GLN A 283 7.22 -8.19 21.31
C GLN A 283 5.69 -8.26 21.43
N PRO A 284 5.08 -7.91 22.58
CA PRO A 284 3.64 -8.04 22.79
C PRO A 284 2.81 -7.11 21.88
N LEU A 285 1.69 -7.62 21.39
CA LEU A 285 0.74 -6.90 20.54
C LEU A 285 -0.66 -6.89 21.20
N GLY A 286 -1.22 -5.70 21.41
CA GLY A 286 -2.53 -5.56 22.06
C GLY A 286 -3.66 -5.17 21.12
N VAL A 287 -3.37 -4.45 20.02
CA VAL A 287 -4.35 -4.05 19.01
C VAL A 287 -3.81 -4.24 17.61
N LEU A 288 -4.65 -4.78 16.73
CA LEU A 288 -4.37 -4.87 15.32
C LEU A 288 -5.47 -4.19 14.49
N TRP A 289 -5.11 -3.13 13.78
CA TRP A 289 -5.95 -2.55 12.74
C TRP A 289 -5.88 -3.41 11.48
N ARG A 290 -6.89 -4.24 11.31
CA ARG A 290 -7.02 -5.23 10.25
C ARG A 290 -7.38 -4.55 8.91
N ARG A 291 -6.58 -4.82 7.87
CA ARG A 291 -6.85 -4.45 6.47
C ARG A 291 -7.09 -5.67 5.57
N ILE A 292 -7.43 -6.79 6.17
CA ILE A 292 -7.80 -8.05 5.51
C ILE A 292 -9.23 -8.43 5.88
N ASP A 293 -9.86 -9.23 5.04
CA ASP A 293 -11.18 -9.79 5.33
C ASP A 293 -11.14 -10.81 6.47
N ALA A 294 -12.22 -10.87 7.25
CA ALA A 294 -12.21 -11.61 8.52
C ALA A 294 -11.97 -13.12 8.29
N ALA A 295 -12.54 -13.71 7.23
CA ALA A 295 -12.34 -15.11 6.87
C ALA A 295 -10.86 -15.47 6.63
N PHE A 296 -10.03 -14.50 6.21
CA PHE A 296 -8.61 -14.74 5.95
C PHE A 296 -7.72 -14.52 7.17
N ALA A 297 -8.27 -14.13 8.32
CA ALA A 297 -7.49 -13.72 9.47
C ALA A 297 -6.73 -14.85 10.15
N ASP A 298 -7.30 -16.06 10.15
CA ASP A 298 -6.71 -17.24 10.78
C ASP A 298 -6.92 -18.50 9.93
N PRO A 299 -5.84 -19.11 9.41
CA PRO A 299 -5.93 -20.33 8.62
C PRO A 299 -6.26 -21.59 9.44
N LEU A 300 -6.14 -21.58 10.77
CA LEU A 300 -6.45 -22.75 11.60
C LEU A 300 -7.96 -22.88 11.87
N GLU A 301 -8.63 -21.76 12.15
CA GLU A 301 -10.03 -21.76 12.58
C GLU A 301 -11.03 -21.24 11.53
N LEU A 302 -10.57 -20.48 10.53
CA LEU A 302 -11.46 -19.83 9.55
C LEU A 302 -11.26 -20.40 8.14
N ASN A 303 -10.20 -19.99 7.44
CA ASN A 303 -9.94 -20.38 6.05
C ASN A 303 -8.54 -20.98 5.89
N ALA A 304 -8.46 -22.30 5.77
CA ALA A 304 -7.21 -23.04 5.62
C ALA A 304 -6.39 -22.67 4.38
N ASP A 305 -7.01 -22.09 3.35
CA ASP A 305 -6.31 -21.61 2.15
C ASP A 305 -5.70 -20.21 2.33
N SER A 306 -5.98 -19.54 3.45
CA SER A 306 -5.43 -18.21 3.71
C SER A 306 -3.91 -18.22 3.81
N ARG A 307 -3.27 -17.33 3.04
CA ARG A 307 -1.82 -17.08 3.06
C ARG A 307 -1.45 -15.72 3.66
N ILE A 308 -2.45 -14.97 4.13
CA ILE A 308 -2.29 -13.59 4.61
C ILE A 308 -2.69 -13.42 6.08
N GLY A 309 -3.29 -14.46 6.68
CA GLY A 309 -3.62 -14.51 8.10
C GLY A 309 -2.49 -15.06 8.97
N THR A 310 -2.77 -15.15 10.26
CA THR A 310 -1.85 -15.67 11.28
C THR A 310 -2.51 -16.86 11.98
N PRO A 311 -1.86 -18.05 12.00
CA PRO A 311 -2.34 -19.19 12.77
C PRO A 311 -2.56 -18.81 14.25
N GLY A 312 -3.75 -19.10 14.78
CA GLY A 312 -4.09 -18.86 16.20
C GLY A 312 -4.55 -17.43 16.50
N LEU A 313 -4.70 -16.56 15.49
CA LEU A 313 -5.19 -15.20 15.71
C LEU A 313 -6.59 -15.18 16.35
N VAL A 314 -7.47 -16.13 15.97
CA VAL A 314 -8.81 -16.25 16.57
C VAL A 314 -8.71 -16.66 18.04
N GLU A 315 -7.82 -17.58 18.39
CA GLU A 315 -7.53 -17.96 19.78
C GLU A 315 -7.12 -16.74 20.61
N ALA A 316 -6.20 -15.91 20.11
CA ALA A 316 -5.74 -14.72 20.83
C ALA A 316 -6.85 -13.68 21.06
N VAL A 317 -7.75 -13.52 20.09
CA VAL A 317 -8.94 -12.66 20.24
C VAL A 317 -9.89 -13.26 21.27
N ARG A 318 -10.18 -14.56 21.19
CA ARG A 318 -11.09 -15.27 22.10
C ARG A 318 -10.59 -15.28 23.55
N ALA A 319 -9.28 -15.34 23.75
CA ALA A 319 -8.64 -15.25 25.06
C ALA A 319 -8.65 -13.81 25.64
N GLY A 320 -9.05 -12.81 24.87
CA GLY A 320 -9.07 -11.41 25.29
C GLY A 320 -7.72 -10.69 25.24
N ASN A 321 -6.69 -11.35 24.70
CA ASN A 321 -5.31 -10.83 24.66
C ASN A 321 -5.02 -9.98 23.42
N LEU A 322 -5.90 -10.00 22.41
CA LEU A 322 -5.78 -9.19 21.20
C LEU A 322 -7.11 -8.54 20.82
N ALA A 323 -7.11 -7.21 20.72
CA ALA A 323 -8.22 -6.47 20.15
C ALA A 323 -8.03 -6.25 18.63
N LEU A 324 -9.13 -6.26 17.87
CA LEU A 324 -9.12 -6.03 16.43
C LEU A 324 -9.95 -4.81 16.04
N VAL A 325 -9.40 -3.99 15.16
CA VAL A 325 -10.11 -2.87 14.53
C VAL A 325 -10.41 -3.25 13.08
N ASN A 326 -11.63 -3.63 12.70
CA ASN A 326 -12.78 -4.01 13.55
C ASN A 326 -12.78 -5.51 13.90
N ALA A 327 -13.63 -5.91 14.83
CA ALA A 327 -13.79 -7.31 15.26
C ALA A 327 -14.01 -8.27 14.08
N LEU A 328 -13.61 -9.54 14.24
CA LEU A 328 -13.88 -10.56 13.24
C LEU A 328 -15.38 -10.78 13.11
N GLY A 329 -15.85 -10.92 11.88
CA GLY A 329 -17.26 -11.17 11.59
C GLY A 329 -18.13 -9.91 11.47
N SER A 330 -17.56 -8.71 11.64
CA SER A 330 -18.28 -7.44 11.41
C SER A 330 -18.77 -7.24 9.98
N GLY A 331 -18.23 -8.01 9.03
CA GLY A 331 -18.66 -8.02 7.62
C GLY A 331 -20.12 -8.44 7.40
N VAL A 332 -20.72 -9.16 8.36
CA VAL A 332 -22.14 -9.55 8.28
C VAL A 332 -23.06 -8.33 8.19
N LEU A 333 -22.63 -7.19 8.74
CA LEU A 333 -23.37 -5.93 8.67
C LEU A 333 -23.34 -5.28 7.28
N GLU A 334 -22.39 -5.65 6.41
CA GLU A 334 -22.26 -5.09 5.06
C GLU A 334 -23.13 -5.79 4.02
N MET A 335 -23.85 -6.85 4.40
CA MET A 335 -24.76 -7.52 3.46
C MET A 335 -25.77 -6.51 2.91
N ARG A 336 -25.91 -6.45 1.59
CA ARG A 336 -26.86 -5.55 0.94
C ARG A 336 -28.29 -5.70 1.46
N ALA A 337 -28.71 -6.92 1.79
CA ALA A 337 -30.02 -7.19 2.38
C ALA A 337 -30.22 -6.58 3.77
N MET A 338 -29.16 -6.30 4.54
CA MET A 338 -29.26 -5.68 5.86
C MET A 338 -30.02 -4.34 5.81
N MET A 339 -29.83 -3.56 4.74
CA MET A 339 -30.50 -2.27 4.54
C MET A 339 -32.03 -2.38 4.44
N ALA A 340 -32.58 -3.55 4.07
CA ALA A 340 -34.02 -3.78 4.08
C ALA A 340 -34.60 -3.86 5.50
N PHE A 341 -33.79 -4.27 6.48
CA PHE A 341 -34.25 -4.55 7.85
C PHE A 341 -33.91 -3.42 8.83
N LEU A 342 -32.85 -2.64 8.58
CA LEU A 342 -32.38 -1.58 9.48
C LEU A 342 -33.45 -0.55 9.89
N PRO A 343 -34.37 -0.08 9.03
CA PRO A 343 -35.43 0.82 9.46
C PRO A 343 -36.28 0.25 10.59
N ARG A 344 -36.71 -1.01 10.45
CA ARG A 344 -37.52 -1.69 11.46
C ARG A 344 -36.70 -2.05 12.70
N ILE A 345 -35.46 -2.50 12.53
CA ILE A 345 -34.54 -2.83 13.64
C ILE A 345 -34.26 -1.59 14.49
N SER A 346 -34.12 -0.41 13.88
CA SER A 346 -33.97 0.86 14.60
C SER A 346 -35.13 1.11 15.56
N GLU A 347 -36.38 0.94 15.10
CA GLU A 347 -37.56 1.12 15.94
C GLU A 347 -37.63 0.09 17.07
N VAL A 348 -37.31 -1.18 16.78
CA VAL A 348 -37.34 -2.27 17.76
C VAL A 348 -36.30 -2.06 18.86
N LEU A 349 -35.07 -1.70 18.50
CA LEU A 349 -33.96 -1.58 19.46
C LEU A 349 -33.90 -0.22 20.16
N THR A 350 -34.32 0.86 19.49
CA THR A 350 -34.12 2.24 20.00
C THR A 350 -35.42 3.01 20.22
N GLY A 351 -36.58 2.47 19.79
CA GLY A 351 -37.86 3.16 19.81
C GLY A 351 -37.98 4.33 18.82
N LYS A 352 -36.99 4.52 17.94
CA LYS A 352 -36.92 5.65 17.00
C LYS A 352 -36.63 5.15 15.58
N PRO A 353 -37.17 5.82 14.55
CA PRO A 353 -36.77 5.56 13.17
C PRO A 353 -35.31 6.00 12.94
N LEU A 354 -34.75 5.60 11.79
CA LEU A 354 -33.47 6.09 11.33
C LEU A 354 -33.54 7.61 11.10
N THR A 355 -32.62 8.35 11.72
CA THR A 355 -32.49 9.81 11.55
C THR A 355 -32.02 10.16 10.15
N LEU A 356 -31.04 9.40 9.65
CA LEU A 356 -30.60 9.46 8.26
C LEU A 356 -31.10 8.19 7.55
N PRO A 357 -32.05 8.30 6.62
CA PRO A 357 -32.58 7.13 5.93
C PRO A 357 -31.51 6.48 5.05
N ASN A 358 -31.70 5.21 4.74
CA ASN A 358 -30.93 4.55 3.69
C ASN A 358 -31.72 4.48 2.39
N ILE A 359 -31.04 4.22 1.27
CA ILE A 359 -31.69 3.93 -0.01
C ILE A 359 -32.78 2.86 0.18
N ALA A 360 -33.95 3.07 -0.44
CA ALA A 360 -35.06 2.14 -0.30
C ALA A 360 -34.66 0.77 -0.84
N THR A 361 -34.76 -0.25 0.02
CA THR A 361 -34.21 -1.58 -0.22
C THR A 361 -35.23 -2.64 0.18
N TRP A 362 -35.43 -3.64 -0.68
CA TRP A 362 -36.38 -4.74 -0.50
C TRP A 362 -35.66 -6.08 -0.68
N TRP A 363 -35.76 -6.97 0.31
CA TRP A 363 -35.25 -8.33 0.19
C TRP A 363 -36.28 -9.24 -0.48
N CYS A 364 -35.92 -9.83 -1.62
CA CYS A 364 -36.84 -10.63 -2.44
C CYS A 364 -37.11 -12.04 -1.87
N GLY A 365 -36.69 -12.34 -0.65
CA GLY A 365 -37.11 -13.52 0.10
C GLY A 365 -38.52 -13.40 0.68
N GLY A 366 -38.98 -12.18 0.97
CA GLY A 366 -40.37 -11.91 1.37
C GLY A 366 -41.32 -11.87 0.16
N ALA A 367 -42.51 -12.45 0.29
CA ALA A 367 -43.45 -12.56 -0.83
C ALA A 367 -43.95 -11.18 -1.32
N ALA A 368 -44.21 -10.25 -0.39
CA ALA A 368 -44.70 -8.91 -0.71
C ALA A 368 -43.59 -8.05 -1.36
N GLU A 369 -42.40 -8.09 -0.78
CA GLU A 369 -41.20 -7.41 -1.26
C GLU A 369 -40.83 -7.90 -2.66
N ARG A 370 -40.83 -9.23 -2.86
CA ARG A 370 -40.57 -9.85 -4.18
C ARG A 370 -41.59 -9.40 -5.22
N ALA A 371 -42.88 -9.38 -4.88
CA ALA A 371 -43.92 -8.92 -5.78
C ALA A 371 -43.75 -7.44 -6.15
N TYR A 372 -43.39 -6.60 -5.18
CA TYR A 372 -43.13 -5.19 -5.38
C TYR A 372 -41.93 -4.96 -6.31
N VAL A 373 -40.79 -5.60 -6.05
CA VAL A 373 -39.59 -5.48 -6.91
C VAL A 373 -39.89 -5.97 -8.33
N ARG A 374 -40.62 -7.08 -8.48
CA ARG A 374 -41.02 -7.60 -9.79
C ARG A 374 -41.89 -6.64 -10.60
N GLN A 375 -42.89 -6.03 -9.96
CA GLN A 375 -43.78 -5.04 -10.60
C GLN A 375 -43.01 -3.78 -11.02
N ASN A 376 -41.95 -3.46 -10.28
CA ASN A 376 -41.19 -2.22 -10.44
C ASN A 376 -39.78 -2.42 -11.00
N ALA A 377 -39.48 -3.59 -11.58
CA ALA A 377 -38.11 -3.97 -11.94
C ALA A 377 -37.40 -2.96 -12.87
N ALA A 378 -38.14 -2.22 -13.70
CA ALA A 378 -37.59 -1.21 -14.61
C ALA A 378 -36.97 0.01 -13.91
N ARG A 379 -37.32 0.27 -12.64
CA ARG A 379 -36.82 1.40 -11.84
C ARG A 379 -35.92 0.95 -10.68
N MET A 380 -35.48 -0.30 -10.69
CA MET A 380 -34.77 -0.92 -9.58
C MET A 380 -33.38 -1.38 -10.01
N LEU A 381 -32.42 -1.22 -9.10
CA LEU A 381 -31.15 -1.94 -9.12
C LEU A 381 -31.38 -3.29 -8.44
N ILE A 382 -31.19 -4.39 -9.17
CA ILE A 382 -31.37 -5.74 -8.64
C ILE A 382 -30.00 -6.42 -8.55
N GLY A 383 -29.70 -7.00 -7.39
CA GLY A 383 -28.43 -7.69 -7.19
C GLY A 383 -28.44 -8.68 -6.03
N PRO A 384 -27.31 -9.35 -5.76
CA PRO A 384 -27.21 -10.37 -4.74
C PRO A 384 -27.43 -9.80 -3.32
N ALA A 385 -28.27 -10.47 -2.54
CA ALA A 385 -28.62 -10.11 -1.16
C ALA A 385 -27.41 -10.12 -0.21
N LEU A 386 -26.49 -11.06 -0.43
CA LEU A 386 -25.32 -11.31 0.43
C LEU A 386 -24.07 -10.54 -0.02
N SER A 387 -24.15 -9.75 -1.09
CA SER A 387 -23.00 -8.96 -1.56
C SER A 387 -22.65 -7.87 -0.54
N SER A 388 -21.35 -7.71 -0.29
CA SER A 388 -20.75 -6.59 0.44
C SER A 388 -20.27 -5.48 -0.51
N ASP A 389 -20.48 -5.60 -1.82
CA ASP A 389 -20.15 -4.57 -2.79
C ASP A 389 -21.24 -3.50 -2.83
N LEU A 390 -20.82 -2.26 -3.07
CA LEU A 390 -21.75 -1.16 -3.20
C LEU A 390 -22.67 -1.39 -4.41
N PRO A 391 -23.93 -0.92 -4.35
CA PRO A 391 -24.91 -1.18 -5.41
C PRO A 391 -24.45 -0.75 -6.82
N PHE A 392 -23.63 0.29 -6.89
CA PHE A 392 -23.08 0.88 -8.12
C PHE A 392 -21.69 0.39 -8.50
N ASP A 393 -21.03 -0.43 -7.68
CA ASP A 393 -19.73 -1.06 -8.01
C ASP A 393 -19.90 -2.36 -8.80
N VAL A 394 -21.14 -2.85 -8.96
CA VAL A 394 -21.45 -4.10 -9.66
C VAL A 394 -21.05 -3.98 -11.13
N ALA A 395 -20.12 -4.85 -11.55
CA ALA A 395 -19.71 -5.00 -12.93
C ALA A 395 -20.93 -5.10 -13.87
N ALA A 396 -21.20 -4.02 -14.60
CA ALA A 396 -22.01 -3.91 -15.82
C ALA A 396 -23.46 -4.47 -15.84
N GLN A 397 -23.98 -5.08 -14.77
CA GLN A 397 -25.28 -5.78 -14.84
C GLN A 397 -26.49 -4.99 -14.34
N ALA A 398 -26.30 -3.80 -13.76
CA ALA A 398 -27.38 -3.05 -13.10
C ALA A 398 -27.49 -1.56 -13.48
N ALA A 399 -26.91 -1.09 -14.59
CA ALA A 399 -27.19 0.29 -15.04
C ALA A 399 -28.63 0.37 -15.61
N PRO A 400 -29.43 1.41 -15.29
CA PRO A 400 -30.72 1.62 -15.93
C PRO A 400 -30.57 1.66 -17.46
N GLY A 401 -31.17 0.70 -18.17
CA GLY A 401 -31.11 0.61 -19.64
C GLY A 401 -29.99 -0.26 -20.23
N ALA A 402 -29.06 -0.81 -19.45
CA ALA A 402 -28.22 -1.91 -19.92
C ALA A 402 -29.10 -3.15 -20.14
N LYS A 403 -28.98 -3.86 -21.28
CA LYS A 403 -29.65 -5.16 -21.45
C LYS A 403 -29.10 -6.09 -20.36
N PRO A 404 -29.89 -6.47 -19.35
CA PRO A 404 -29.42 -7.42 -18.36
C PRO A 404 -29.13 -8.74 -19.08
N ALA A 405 -28.12 -9.48 -18.64
CA ALA A 405 -27.80 -10.80 -19.20
C ALA A 405 -28.98 -11.79 -19.07
N ARG A 406 -29.98 -11.45 -18.25
CA ARG A 406 -31.18 -12.24 -17.94
C ARG A 406 -32.37 -11.31 -17.73
N ASP A 407 -33.58 -11.72 -18.11
CA ASP A 407 -34.80 -10.97 -17.77
C ASP A 407 -34.92 -10.81 -16.23
N PRO A 408 -34.97 -9.58 -15.69
CA PRO A 408 -35.05 -9.35 -14.25
C PRO A 408 -36.23 -10.05 -13.58
N ARG A 409 -37.36 -10.18 -14.27
CA ARG A 409 -38.55 -10.85 -13.72
C ARG A 409 -38.30 -12.35 -13.57
N ALA A 410 -37.75 -12.99 -14.61
CA ALA A 410 -37.37 -14.40 -14.56
C ALA A 410 -36.29 -14.67 -13.50
N TRP A 411 -35.35 -13.74 -13.31
CA TRP A 411 -34.31 -13.85 -12.28
C TRP A 411 -34.90 -13.79 -10.86
N ILE A 412 -35.81 -12.84 -10.60
CA ILE A 412 -36.50 -12.71 -9.31
C ILE A 412 -37.33 -13.97 -8.97
N GLU A 413 -38.01 -14.56 -9.95
CA GLU A 413 -38.80 -15.78 -9.72
C GLU A 413 -37.91 -16.99 -9.41
N ALA A 414 -36.78 -17.13 -10.10
CA ALA A 414 -35.87 -18.25 -9.90
C ALA A 414 -35.06 -18.15 -8.60
N GLU A 415 -34.61 -16.95 -8.24
CA GLU A 415 -33.57 -16.74 -7.23
C GLU A 415 -33.95 -15.71 -6.15
N GLY A 416 -35.24 -15.36 -6.02
CA GLY A 416 -35.74 -14.30 -5.13
C GLY A 416 -35.08 -14.22 -3.74
N PRO A 417 -35.01 -15.30 -2.94
CA PRO A 417 -34.36 -15.25 -1.62
C PRO A 417 -32.89 -14.83 -1.61
N ALA A 418 -32.18 -14.98 -2.73
CA ALA A 418 -30.79 -14.57 -2.90
C ALA A 418 -30.64 -13.14 -3.45
N LEU A 419 -31.75 -12.41 -3.66
CA LEU A 419 -31.76 -11.11 -4.33
C LEU A 419 -32.33 -10.00 -3.45
N VAL A 420 -31.92 -8.78 -3.77
CA VAL A 420 -32.48 -7.54 -3.26
C VAL A 420 -32.77 -6.60 -4.42
N GLY A 421 -33.88 -5.86 -4.32
CA GLY A 421 -34.15 -4.70 -5.15
C GLY A 421 -33.83 -3.43 -4.38
N GLN A 422 -33.18 -2.46 -5.02
CA GLN A 422 -32.94 -1.13 -4.47
C GLN A 422 -33.46 -0.08 -5.45
N GLU A 423 -34.02 1.01 -4.94
CA GLU A 423 -34.48 2.10 -5.80
C GLU A 423 -33.30 2.72 -6.57
N ALA A 424 -33.47 2.93 -7.88
CA ALA A 424 -32.48 3.65 -8.68
C ALA A 424 -32.61 5.16 -8.41
N VAL A 425 -31.83 5.70 -7.48
CA VAL A 425 -31.83 7.13 -7.14
C VAL A 425 -30.84 7.89 -8.01
N ALA A 426 -31.28 8.98 -8.64
CA ALA A 426 -30.40 9.93 -9.31
C ALA A 426 -29.73 10.84 -8.26
N LEU A 427 -28.45 10.60 -8.00
CA LEU A 427 -27.71 11.35 -6.98
C LEU A 427 -27.32 12.75 -7.45
N SER A 428 -27.11 13.66 -6.50
CA SER A 428 -26.71 15.03 -6.81
C SER A 428 -25.44 15.13 -7.63
N THR A 429 -25.35 16.21 -8.40
CA THR A 429 -24.17 16.57 -9.17
C THR A 429 -23.30 17.60 -8.46
N THR A 430 -21.99 17.49 -8.65
CA THR A 430 -20.98 18.47 -8.22
C THR A 430 -20.13 18.89 -9.41
N PRO A 431 -19.52 20.09 -9.41
CA PRO A 431 -18.64 20.52 -10.48
C PRO A 431 -17.37 19.68 -10.56
N ALA A 432 -17.07 19.20 -11.77
CA ALA A 432 -15.85 18.51 -12.11
C ALA A 432 -15.17 19.21 -13.28
N TRP A 433 -13.85 19.31 -13.24
CA TRP A 433 -13.05 19.76 -14.38
C TRP A 433 -12.86 18.60 -15.35
N VAL A 434 -13.36 18.73 -16.57
CA VAL A 434 -13.36 17.66 -17.58
C VAL A 434 -12.60 18.14 -18.81
N THR A 435 -11.65 17.33 -19.26
CA THR A 435 -10.93 17.50 -20.53
C THR A 435 -11.34 16.39 -21.50
N ALA A 436 -11.62 16.74 -22.75
CA ALA A 436 -11.89 15.74 -23.78
C ALA A 436 -10.58 15.01 -24.18
N PRO A 437 -10.66 13.81 -24.78
CA PRO A 437 -9.49 13.12 -25.31
C PRO A 437 -8.72 14.00 -26.30
N GLY A 438 -7.43 14.22 -26.05
CA GLY A 438 -6.55 15.06 -26.87
C GLY A 438 -6.49 16.53 -26.45
N GLU A 439 -7.32 16.99 -25.51
CA GLU A 439 -7.27 18.33 -24.95
C GLU A 439 -6.26 18.44 -23.81
N THR A 440 -5.69 19.63 -23.63
CA THR A 440 -4.84 19.98 -22.49
C THR A 440 -5.67 20.38 -21.27
N LEU A 441 -5.05 20.43 -20.08
CA LEU A 441 -5.70 20.92 -18.86
C LEU A 441 -6.22 22.36 -18.99
N ALA A 442 -5.63 23.17 -19.87
CA ALA A 442 -6.04 24.56 -20.10
C ALA A 442 -7.33 24.68 -20.93
N GLU A 443 -7.72 23.62 -21.63
CA GLU A 443 -8.93 23.56 -22.47
C GLU A 443 -10.10 22.87 -21.75
N GLY A 444 -9.90 22.48 -20.49
CA GLY A 444 -10.94 21.81 -19.71
C GLY A 444 -12.11 22.72 -19.36
N ARG A 445 -13.24 22.07 -19.06
CA ARG A 445 -14.53 22.72 -18.81
C ARG A 445 -15.08 22.23 -17.48
N ILE A 446 -15.87 23.08 -16.81
CA ILE A 446 -16.59 22.67 -15.60
C ILE A 446 -17.92 22.05 -16.03
N LEU A 447 -18.11 20.76 -15.75
CA LEU A 447 -19.34 20.04 -16.02
C LEU A 447 -19.91 19.44 -14.73
N PRO A 448 -21.25 19.35 -14.58
CA PRO A 448 -21.85 18.62 -13.47
C PRO A 448 -21.60 17.13 -13.64
N ARG A 449 -21.16 16.49 -12.56
CA ARG A 449 -20.98 15.04 -12.49
C ARG A 449 -21.60 14.48 -11.22
N PRO A 450 -22.28 13.31 -11.29
CA PRO A 450 -22.88 12.71 -10.12
C PRO A 450 -21.81 12.33 -9.11
N MET A 451 -22.14 12.44 -7.82
CA MET A 451 -21.19 12.16 -6.76
C MET A 451 -21.74 11.28 -5.64
N THR A 452 -20.81 10.63 -4.95
CA THR A 452 -21.04 10.00 -3.63
C THR A 452 -19.94 10.44 -2.68
N ILE A 453 -20.23 10.47 -1.38
CA ILE A 453 -19.26 10.82 -0.35
C ILE A 453 -19.09 9.64 0.60
N ARG A 454 -17.84 9.21 0.81
CA ARG A 454 -17.47 8.31 1.88
C ARG A 454 -17.07 9.11 3.12
N VAL A 455 -17.84 8.92 4.19
CA VAL A 455 -17.64 9.51 5.50
C VAL A 455 -16.97 8.50 6.43
N PHE A 456 -15.95 8.92 7.20
CA PHE A 456 -15.25 8.04 8.14
C PHE A 456 -15.57 8.39 9.59
N ALA A 457 -15.78 7.38 10.42
CA ALA A 457 -16.03 7.49 11.85
C ALA A 457 -15.08 6.61 12.66
N ALA A 458 -14.51 7.15 13.73
CA ALA A 458 -13.66 6.44 14.67
C ALA A 458 -14.30 6.45 16.06
N ARG A 459 -14.33 5.30 16.73
CA ARG A 459 -14.76 5.20 18.13
C ARG A 459 -13.65 5.73 19.03
N THR A 460 -14.01 6.60 19.95
CA THR A 460 -13.12 7.06 21.04
C THR A 460 -13.82 6.86 22.39
N PRO A 461 -13.12 7.05 23.52
CA PRO A 461 -13.75 6.99 24.84
C PRO A 461 -14.87 8.03 25.03
N GLN A 462 -14.95 9.06 24.18
CA GLN A 462 -16.01 10.09 24.22
C GLN A 462 -17.11 9.84 23.17
N GLY A 463 -17.13 8.67 22.53
CA GLY A 463 -18.10 8.31 21.48
C GLY A 463 -17.54 8.42 20.06
N TRP A 464 -18.42 8.54 19.07
CA TRP A 464 -18.04 8.59 17.67
C TRP A 464 -17.44 9.93 17.26
N ARG A 465 -16.30 9.87 16.58
CA ARG A 465 -15.59 11.01 16.01
C ARG A 465 -15.56 10.88 14.50
N PHE A 466 -16.17 11.85 13.82
CA PHE A 466 -16.25 11.87 12.37
C PHE A 466 -15.12 12.70 11.78
N MET A 467 -14.51 12.19 10.72
CA MET A 467 -13.54 12.96 9.94
C MET A 467 -14.25 14.20 9.37
N LYS A 468 -13.75 15.41 9.63
CA LYS A 468 -14.29 16.64 9.02
C LYS A 468 -13.77 16.81 7.59
N GLY A 469 -14.20 15.88 6.74
CA GLY A 469 -13.83 15.73 5.34
C GLY A 469 -14.13 14.29 4.92
N GLY A 470 -13.53 13.86 3.82
CA GLY A 470 -13.80 12.53 3.32
C GLY A 470 -13.27 12.32 1.92
N TYR A 471 -13.82 11.29 1.30
CA TYR A 471 -13.43 10.81 -0.01
C TYR A 471 -14.68 10.84 -0.89
N ALA A 472 -14.71 11.69 -1.91
CA ALA A 472 -15.82 11.74 -2.85
C ALA A 472 -15.47 11.02 -4.14
N ARG A 473 -16.41 10.23 -4.66
CA ARG A 473 -16.31 9.63 -6.00
C ARG A 473 -17.13 10.45 -6.97
N ILE A 474 -16.54 10.77 -8.11
CA ILE A 474 -17.13 11.58 -9.16
C ILE A 474 -17.32 10.70 -10.40
N GLY A 475 -18.56 10.65 -10.92
CA GLY A 475 -18.88 9.89 -12.12
C GLY A 475 -18.15 10.39 -13.37
N HIS A 476 -17.83 9.48 -14.29
CA HIS A 476 -17.20 9.83 -15.56
C HIS A 476 -18.19 10.47 -16.55
N SER A 477 -19.39 9.88 -16.65
CA SER A 477 -20.48 10.33 -17.52
C SER A 477 -21.39 11.35 -16.84
N GLY A 478 -22.12 12.13 -17.64
CA GLY A 478 -23.21 12.97 -17.16
C GLY A 478 -24.49 12.22 -16.79
N ASP A 479 -24.53 10.89 -16.98
CA ASP A 479 -25.65 10.06 -16.52
C ASP A 479 -25.61 9.93 -14.99
N ALA A 480 -26.58 10.56 -14.32
CA ALA A 480 -26.69 10.59 -12.87
C ALA A 480 -26.93 9.21 -12.21
N SER A 481 -27.27 8.19 -13.01
CA SER A 481 -27.42 6.81 -12.57
C SER A 481 -26.14 5.96 -12.73
N ALA A 482 -25.14 6.46 -13.46
CA ALA A 482 -23.91 5.74 -13.79
C ALA A 482 -22.73 6.18 -12.90
N LEU A 483 -22.66 5.60 -11.68
CA LEU A 483 -21.63 5.89 -10.67
C LEU A 483 -20.45 4.89 -10.67
N ALA A 484 -20.42 3.93 -11.59
CA ALA A 484 -19.43 2.85 -11.58
C ALA A 484 -17.99 3.35 -11.83
N MET A 485 -17.16 3.30 -10.78
CA MET A 485 -15.75 3.72 -10.83
C MET A 485 -14.88 2.88 -11.78
N GLN A 486 -15.26 1.63 -12.04
CA GLN A 486 -14.42 0.71 -12.84
C GLN A 486 -14.31 1.13 -14.31
N LYS A 487 -15.09 2.12 -14.78
CA LYS A 487 -14.93 2.76 -16.10
C LYS A 487 -14.65 4.27 -15.99
N GLY A 488 -13.55 4.64 -15.33
CA GLY A 488 -12.93 5.97 -15.53
C GLY A 488 -13.47 7.13 -14.69
N GLY A 489 -14.10 6.85 -13.54
CA GLY A 489 -14.46 7.89 -12.57
C GLY A 489 -13.24 8.53 -11.87
N SER A 490 -13.41 9.75 -11.34
CA SER A 490 -12.37 10.48 -10.60
C SER A 490 -12.71 10.59 -9.12
N VAL A 491 -11.76 11.03 -8.30
CA VAL A 491 -11.91 11.14 -6.85
C VAL A 491 -11.61 12.54 -6.36
N ALA A 492 -12.50 13.11 -5.56
CA ALA A 492 -12.37 14.47 -5.04
C ALA A 492 -12.10 14.47 -3.53
N ASP A 493 -11.45 15.53 -3.07
CA ASP A 493 -11.43 15.91 -1.65
C ASP A 493 -12.81 16.43 -1.25
N VAL A 494 -13.17 16.28 0.02
CA VAL A 494 -14.39 16.83 0.62
C VAL A 494 -14.00 17.87 1.65
N TRP A 495 -14.32 19.13 1.37
CA TRP A 495 -14.07 20.27 2.24
C TRP A 495 -15.27 20.54 3.13
N ILE A 496 -15.07 20.37 4.44
CA ILE A 496 -16.02 20.87 5.43
C ILE A 496 -15.58 22.28 5.82
N VAL A 497 -16.42 23.26 5.49
CA VAL A 497 -16.12 24.68 5.66
C VAL A 497 -17.00 25.33 6.72
N SER A 498 -16.45 26.33 7.39
CA SER A 498 -17.16 27.14 8.37
C SER A 498 -17.20 28.60 7.93
N ASP A 499 -18.19 29.35 8.40
CA ASP A 499 -18.24 30.80 8.23
C ASP A 499 -17.15 31.54 9.02
N ARG A 500 -16.58 30.88 10.03
CA ARG A 500 -15.56 31.43 10.94
C ARG A 500 -14.23 30.69 10.78
N PRO A 501 -13.09 31.33 11.11
CA PRO A 501 -11.82 30.63 11.16
C PRO A 501 -11.88 29.44 12.12
N VAL A 502 -11.39 28.27 11.69
CA VAL A 502 -11.42 27.02 12.45
C VAL A 502 -10.04 26.72 13.05
N PRO A 503 -9.98 26.04 14.22
CA PRO A 503 -8.71 25.63 14.82
C PRO A 503 -7.87 24.79 13.86
N GLN A 504 -6.59 25.17 13.73
CA GLN A 504 -5.65 24.52 12.82
C GLN A 504 -4.92 23.38 13.55
N ILE A 505 -5.68 22.34 13.94
CA ILE A 505 -5.16 21.17 14.65
C ILE A 505 -4.06 20.50 13.80
N SER A 506 -2.92 20.19 14.43
CA SER A 506 -1.81 19.48 13.82
C SER A 506 -1.48 18.21 14.61
N MET A 507 -0.97 17.20 13.92
CA MET A 507 -0.31 16.05 14.53
C MET A 507 1.11 16.38 15.00
N SER A 508 1.65 17.54 14.60
CA SER A 508 2.96 17.99 15.05
C SER A 508 2.92 18.38 16.53
N PRO A 509 3.96 18.04 17.31
CA PRO A 509 4.12 18.53 18.68
C PRO A 509 4.01 20.06 18.72
N ARG A 510 3.44 20.59 19.80
CA ARG A 510 3.40 22.03 19.98
C ARG A 510 4.80 22.55 20.32
N ALA A 511 5.08 23.81 19.96
CA ALA A 511 6.41 24.40 20.13
C ALA A 511 6.88 24.51 21.60
N ASP A 512 5.93 24.48 22.53
CA ASP A 512 6.11 24.52 23.99
C ASP A 512 6.27 23.13 24.64
N GLU A 513 6.07 22.04 23.89
CA GLU A 513 6.32 20.69 24.40
C GLU A 513 7.83 20.36 24.37
N PRO A 514 8.38 19.74 25.43
CA PRO A 514 9.78 19.36 25.45
C PRO A 514 10.05 18.36 24.31
N PHE A 515 11.01 18.70 23.44
CA PHE A 515 11.42 17.82 22.36
C PHE A 515 11.85 16.47 22.92
N ARG A 516 11.11 15.42 22.54
CA ARG A 516 11.50 14.03 22.80
C ARG A 516 12.00 13.44 21.51
N ARG A 517 13.28 13.04 21.50
CA ARG A 517 13.82 12.24 20.40
C ARG A 517 13.06 10.90 20.40
N ALA A 518 12.31 10.63 19.34
CA ALA A 518 11.68 9.34 19.18
C ALA A 518 12.75 8.25 19.07
N SER A 519 12.61 7.17 19.84
CA SER A 519 13.41 5.96 19.63
C SER A 519 13.11 5.41 18.24
N PRO A 520 14.12 5.01 17.46
CA PRO A 520 13.86 4.36 16.19
C PRO A 520 13.06 3.07 16.47
N GLY A 521 11.92 2.92 15.80
CA GLY A 521 10.96 1.85 16.09
C GLY A 521 11.53 0.45 15.82
N VAL A 522 10.92 -0.58 16.41
CA VAL A 522 11.37 -1.97 16.28
C VAL A 522 11.26 -2.45 14.82
N VAL A 523 12.20 -3.30 14.38
CA VAL A 523 12.20 -3.88 13.03
C VAL A 523 11.62 -5.28 13.06
N PRO A 524 10.50 -5.54 12.35
CA PRO A 524 9.99 -6.90 12.16
C PRO A 524 11.02 -7.80 11.47
N ALA A 525 11.09 -9.08 11.86
CA ALA A 525 12.06 -10.03 11.34
C ALA A 525 11.98 -10.19 9.81
N ARG A 526 10.77 -10.22 9.24
CA ARG A 526 10.51 -10.26 7.80
C ARG A 526 11.06 -9.02 7.07
N ALA A 527 10.93 -7.83 7.67
CA ALA A 527 11.46 -6.61 7.06
C ALA A 527 12.98 -6.65 7.02
N ALA A 528 13.62 -7.15 8.09
CA ALA A 528 15.05 -7.41 8.11
C ALA A 528 15.46 -8.46 7.06
N ASP A 529 14.69 -9.54 6.91
CA ASP A 529 14.94 -10.61 5.93
C ASP A 529 14.87 -10.09 4.49
N ASN A 530 13.83 -9.32 4.16
CA ASN A 530 13.69 -8.70 2.84
C ASN A 530 14.80 -7.69 2.54
N LEU A 531 15.25 -6.91 3.53
CA LEU A 531 16.37 -5.99 3.36
C LEU A 531 17.70 -6.74 3.18
N TYR A 532 17.91 -7.81 3.95
CA TYR A 532 19.06 -8.69 3.81
C TYR A 532 19.14 -9.30 2.41
N TRP A 533 18.06 -9.94 1.95
CA TRP A 533 18.00 -10.55 0.63
C TRP A 533 18.03 -9.53 -0.51
N LEU A 534 17.40 -8.37 -0.34
CA LEU A 534 17.52 -7.27 -1.30
C LEU A 534 18.99 -6.90 -1.51
N GLY A 535 19.75 -6.74 -0.43
CA GLY A 535 21.19 -6.46 -0.51
C GLY A 535 21.93 -7.51 -1.34
N ARG A 536 21.64 -8.79 -1.11
CA ARG A 536 22.23 -9.90 -1.89
C ARG A 536 21.80 -9.90 -3.34
N TYR A 537 20.52 -9.73 -3.64
CA TYR A 537 20.02 -9.76 -5.02
C TYR A 537 20.53 -8.57 -5.84
N VAL A 538 20.71 -7.41 -5.22
CA VAL A 538 21.32 -6.24 -5.87
C VAL A 538 22.77 -6.53 -6.27
N GLU A 539 23.59 -7.07 -5.38
CA GLU A 539 24.98 -7.42 -5.72
C GLU A 539 25.04 -8.56 -6.75
N ARG A 540 24.24 -9.62 -6.61
CA ARG A 540 24.14 -10.71 -7.61
C ARG A 540 23.75 -10.21 -9.00
N THR A 541 22.93 -9.18 -9.04
CA THR A 541 22.48 -8.56 -10.29
C THR A 541 23.61 -7.72 -10.87
N GLU A 542 24.26 -6.88 -10.07
CA GLU A 542 25.39 -6.07 -10.52
C GLU A 542 26.53 -6.95 -11.06
N ASP A 543 26.92 -8.00 -10.32
CA ASP A 543 27.98 -8.93 -10.71
C ASP A 543 27.64 -9.66 -12.01
N ALA A 544 26.39 -10.13 -12.16
CA ALA A 544 25.93 -10.75 -13.40
C ALA A 544 26.01 -9.79 -14.58
N ILE A 545 25.52 -8.56 -14.43
CA ILE A 545 25.57 -7.54 -15.49
C ILE A 545 27.02 -7.27 -15.91
N ARG A 546 27.94 -7.14 -14.94
CA ARG A 546 29.36 -6.88 -15.22
C ARG A 546 30.03 -8.05 -15.95
N LEU A 547 29.78 -9.29 -15.53
CA LEU A 547 30.31 -10.48 -16.19
C LEU A 547 29.74 -10.69 -17.60
N ILE A 548 28.42 -10.50 -17.78
CA ILE A 548 27.75 -10.57 -19.09
C ILE A 548 28.33 -9.49 -20.02
N ARG A 549 28.51 -8.26 -19.52
CA ARG A 549 29.16 -7.17 -20.27
C ARG A 549 30.57 -7.56 -20.70
N ALA A 550 31.38 -8.08 -19.77
CA ALA A 550 32.76 -8.47 -20.04
C ALA A 550 32.85 -9.60 -21.08
N TYR A 551 31.91 -10.54 -21.07
CA TYR A 551 31.77 -11.59 -22.09
C TYR A 551 31.45 -10.99 -23.46
N HIS A 552 30.41 -10.17 -23.56
CA HIS A 552 29.96 -9.65 -24.85
C HIS A 552 30.92 -8.62 -25.47
N LEU A 553 31.64 -7.82 -24.66
CA LEU A 553 32.71 -6.95 -25.16
C LEU A 553 33.83 -7.77 -25.82
N ARG A 554 34.21 -8.89 -25.22
CA ARG A 554 35.24 -9.79 -25.76
C ARG A 554 34.74 -10.58 -26.96
N LEU A 555 33.47 -11.00 -26.94
CA LEU A 555 32.84 -11.63 -28.09
C LEU A 555 32.86 -10.69 -29.31
N ALA A 556 32.50 -9.42 -29.12
CA ALA A 556 32.55 -8.42 -30.19
C ALA A 556 33.99 -8.15 -30.67
N ALA A 557 34.97 -8.13 -29.76
CA ALA A 557 36.36 -7.88 -30.11
C ALA A 557 37.06 -9.06 -30.83
N THR A 558 36.67 -10.29 -30.52
CA THR A 558 37.34 -11.50 -31.04
C THR A 558 36.57 -12.19 -32.16
N ASP A 559 35.25 -11.98 -32.24
CA ASP A 559 34.29 -12.70 -33.09
C ASP A 559 34.45 -14.24 -33.03
N ASN A 560 35.00 -14.75 -31.92
CA ASN A 560 35.33 -16.16 -31.76
C ASN A 560 34.82 -16.71 -30.43
N PRO A 561 33.61 -17.29 -30.38
CA PRO A 561 33.05 -17.88 -29.17
C PRO A 561 33.89 -19.04 -28.57
N ALA A 562 34.85 -19.59 -29.31
CA ALA A 562 35.74 -20.65 -28.87
C ALA A 562 37.05 -20.15 -28.24
N ASP A 563 37.26 -18.83 -28.18
CA ASP A 563 38.37 -18.21 -27.45
C ASP A 563 38.49 -18.81 -26.02
N PRO A 564 39.69 -19.20 -25.55
CA PRO A 564 39.87 -19.85 -24.26
C PRO A 564 39.30 -19.04 -23.07
N LEU A 565 39.44 -17.71 -23.08
CA LEU A 565 38.93 -16.84 -22.02
C LEU A 565 37.40 -16.74 -22.09
N LEU A 566 36.82 -16.62 -23.29
CA LEU A 566 35.36 -16.67 -23.46
C LEU A 566 34.77 -18.01 -23.03
N ARG A 567 35.41 -19.14 -23.35
CA ARG A 567 34.98 -20.47 -22.88
C ARG A 567 35.04 -20.58 -21.36
N ARG A 568 36.10 -20.07 -20.73
CA ARG A 568 36.22 -20.03 -19.26
C ARG A 568 35.11 -19.19 -18.64
N LEU A 569 34.84 -18.00 -19.18
CA LEU A 569 33.81 -17.09 -18.68
C LEU A 569 32.39 -17.65 -18.89
N ARG A 570 32.14 -18.29 -20.04
CA ARG A 570 30.88 -19.02 -20.30
C ARG A 570 30.66 -20.14 -19.28
N ALA A 571 31.68 -20.96 -19.01
CA ALA A 571 31.59 -22.02 -18.02
C ALA A 571 31.35 -21.47 -16.61
N PHE A 572 32.03 -20.39 -16.24
CA PHE A 572 31.83 -19.70 -14.96
C PHE A 572 30.37 -19.21 -14.83
N LEU A 573 29.85 -18.50 -15.84
CA LEU A 573 28.48 -17.97 -15.86
C LEU A 573 27.42 -19.07 -15.87
N SER A 574 27.66 -20.16 -16.60
CA SER A 574 26.77 -21.33 -16.65
C SER A 574 26.59 -21.98 -15.27
N GLY A 575 27.64 -22.00 -14.43
CA GLY A 575 27.55 -22.46 -13.03
C GLY A 575 26.58 -21.65 -12.16
N TYR A 576 26.22 -20.44 -12.60
CA TYR A 576 25.22 -19.57 -11.96
C TYR A 576 23.88 -19.53 -12.73
N GLY A 577 23.67 -20.44 -13.68
CA GLY A 577 22.48 -20.52 -14.51
C GLY A 577 22.36 -19.42 -15.56
N ILE A 578 23.46 -18.73 -15.90
CA ILE A 578 23.46 -17.66 -16.91
C ILE A 578 23.89 -18.25 -18.26
N ASP A 579 22.96 -18.23 -19.22
CA ASP A 579 23.24 -18.57 -20.62
C ASP A 579 23.62 -17.32 -21.42
N VAL A 580 24.91 -17.20 -21.74
CA VAL A 580 25.48 -16.07 -22.50
C VAL A 580 25.18 -16.10 -24.00
N ALA A 581 24.54 -17.18 -24.51
CA ALA A 581 23.98 -17.16 -25.85
C ALA A 581 22.76 -16.23 -25.94
N GLN A 582 22.09 -15.99 -24.82
CA GLN A 582 21.01 -15.01 -24.70
C GLN A 582 21.61 -13.62 -24.45
N PRO A 583 21.35 -12.62 -25.31
CA PRO A 583 21.82 -11.23 -25.11
C PRO A 583 21.38 -10.62 -23.77
N MET A 584 20.18 -11.01 -23.33
CA MET A 584 19.59 -10.67 -22.04
C MET A 584 19.14 -11.97 -21.37
N PRO A 585 19.98 -12.62 -20.55
CA PRO A 585 19.65 -13.92 -19.98
C PRO A 585 18.42 -13.88 -19.06
N GLU A 586 17.54 -14.88 -19.14
CA GLU A 586 16.35 -14.97 -18.27
C GLU A 586 16.72 -14.96 -16.77
N ALA A 587 17.82 -15.62 -16.41
CA ALA A 587 18.34 -15.63 -15.05
C ALA A 587 18.68 -14.21 -14.52
N LEU A 588 19.11 -13.29 -15.38
CA LEU A 588 19.34 -11.89 -15.01
C LEU A 588 18.00 -11.18 -14.72
N LEU A 589 16.99 -11.37 -15.57
CA LEU A 589 15.66 -10.81 -15.36
C LEU A 589 15.02 -11.32 -14.07
N HIS A 590 15.19 -12.61 -13.75
CA HIS A 590 14.71 -13.19 -12.51
C HIS A 590 15.37 -12.55 -11.28
N ARG A 591 16.69 -12.32 -11.31
CA ARG A 591 17.42 -11.65 -10.22
C ARG A 591 16.97 -10.21 -10.01
N ILE A 592 16.77 -9.45 -11.08
CA ILE A 592 16.23 -8.08 -11.02
C ILE A 592 14.81 -8.11 -10.43
N GLY A 593 13.97 -9.04 -10.88
CA GLY A 593 12.64 -9.25 -10.33
C GLY A 593 12.64 -9.58 -8.84
N ALA A 594 13.54 -10.46 -8.39
CA ALA A 594 13.70 -10.82 -6.98
C ALA A 594 14.10 -9.61 -6.12
N ALA A 595 15.08 -8.81 -6.58
CA ALA A 595 15.44 -7.56 -5.91
C ALA A 595 14.23 -6.62 -5.80
N ARG A 596 13.49 -6.41 -6.89
CA ARG A 596 12.30 -5.54 -6.88
C ARG A 596 11.21 -6.06 -5.95
N LEU A 597 10.99 -7.37 -5.89
CA LEU A 597 10.01 -7.99 -4.98
C LEU A 597 10.37 -7.80 -3.51
N CYS A 598 11.64 -8.03 -3.13
CA CYS A 598 12.11 -7.74 -1.77
C CYS A 598 11.95 -6.26 -1.41
N ALA A 599 12.28 -5.35 -2.34
CA ALA A 599 12.07 -3.92 -2.13
C ALA A 599 10.58 -3.54 -1.98
N ALA A 600 9.69 -4.20 -2.73
CA ALA A 600 8.25 -3.95 -2.66
C ALA A 600 7.64 -4.31 -1.30
N LYS A 601 8.13 -5.39 -0.68
CA LYS A 601 7.71 -5.85 0.66
C LYS A 601 8.11 -4.90 1.79
N VAL A 602 9.09 -4.03 1.57
CA VAL A 602 9.56 -3.01 2.52
C VAL A 602 9.55 -1.61 1.90
N ARG A 603 8.54 -1.33 1.06
CA ARG A 603 8.39 -0.07 0.31
C ARG A 603 8.41 1.16 1.22
N ASP A 604 7.86 1.05 2.42
CA ASP A 604 7.82 2.10 3.44
C ASP A 604 9.20 2.58 3.92
N ARG A 605 10.27 1.82 3.58
CA ARG A 605 11.65 2.10 3.97
C ARG A 605 12.49 2.79 2.90
N PHE A 606 11.96 2.97 1.69
CA PHE A 606 12.66 3.65 0.59
C PHE A 606 12.15 5.06 0.38
N SER A 607 13.02 5.93 -0.11
CA SER A 607 12.59 7.18 -0.73
C SER A 607 11.82 6.88 -2.02
N VAL A 608 11.04 7.85 -2.48
CA VAL A 608 10.31 7.76 -3.76
C VAL A 608 11.29 7.55 -4.91
N ASP A 609 12.43 8.27 -4.91
CA ASP A 609 13.48 8.09 -5.91
C ASP A 609 14.12 6.70 -5.86
N GLY A 610 14.36 6.15 -4.67
CA GLY A 610 14.91 4.80 -4.51
C GLY A 610 13.96 3.75 -5.09
N TRP A 611 12.66 3.88 -4.82
CA TRP A 611 11.64 3.01 -5.43
C TRP A 611 11.55 3.17 -6.95
N ALA A 612 11.59 4.41 -7.44
CA ALA A 612 11.56 4.70 -8.87
C ALA A 612 12.77 4.09 -9.59
N ALA A 613 13.97 4.17 -9.00
CA ALA A 613 15.20 3.63 -9.58
C ALA A 613 15.17 2.11 -9.77
N ILE A 614 14.70 1.33 -8.79
CA ILE A 614 14.61 -0.14 -8.93
C ILE A 614 13.49 -0.56 -9.89
N THR A 615 12.39 0.20 -9.92
CA THR A 615 11.28 -0.04 -10.86
C THR A 615 11.70 0.25 -12.31
N ASP A 616 12.42 1.35 -12.51
CA ASP A 616 12.99 1.73 -13.80
C ASP A 616 14.06 0.73 -14.28
N LEU A 617 14.88 0.17 -13.37
CA LEU A 617 15.80 -0.92 -13.69
C LEU A 617 15.07 -2.15 -14.26
N ASP A 618 14.05 -2.67 -13.56
CA ASP A 618 13.27 -3.84 -14.00
C ASP A 618 12.53 -3.57 -15.32
N ARG A 619 11.89 -2.40 -15.46
CA ARG A 619 11.22 -1.98 -16.69
C ARG A 619 12.21 -1.89 -17.87
N THR A 620 13.37 -1.29 -17.67
CA THR A 620 14.40 -1.15 -18.71
C THR A 620 14.89 -2.52 -19.16
N ALA A 621 15.22 -3.40 -18.22
CA ALA A 621 15.72 -4.75 -18.53
C ALA A 621 14.71 -5.55 -19.36
N ARG A 622 13.42 -5.54 -18.98
CA ARG A 622 12.35 -6.25 -19.69
C ARG A 622 12.04 -5.68 -21.07
N SER A 623 12.03 -4.35 -21.22
CA SER A 623 11.73 -3.69 -22.50
C SER A 623 12.87 -3.80 -23.52
N THR A 624 14.10 -4.00 -23.04
CA THR A 624 15.30 -4.15 -23.88
C THR A 624 15.50 -5.61 -24.33
N PHE A 625 14.98 -6.58 -23.56
CA PHE A 625 15.12 -8.03 -23.80
C PHE A 625 14.83 -8.47 -25.25
N SER A 626 13.82 -7.89 -25.91
CA SER A 626 13.41 -8.30 -27.26
C SER A 626 14.09 -7.56 -28.42
N LYS A 627 15.06 -6.68 -28.15
CA LYS A 627 15.56 -5.70 -29.13
C LYS A 627 17.09 -5.67 -29.30
N ILE A 628 17.82 -6.64 -28.76
CA ILE A 628 19.30 -6.61 -28.76
C ILE A 628 19.90 -7.92 -29.25
N GLU A 629 21.03 -7.82 -29.95
CA GLU A 629 21.82 -8.96 -30.45
C GLU A 629 23.04 -9.25 -29.54
N PRO A 630 23.59 -10.48 -29.57
CA PRO A 630 24.82 -10.80 -28.84
C PRO A 630 26.01 -9.95 -29.34
N GLY A 631 26.88 -9.52 -28.42
CA GLY A 631 28.06 -8.71 -28.75
C GLY A 631 27.89 -7.26 -28.32
N ASP A 632 28.20 -6.29 -29.19
CA ASP A 632 28.24 -4.87 -28.82
C ASP A 632 26.91 -4.33 -28.27
N ASP A 633 25.78 -4.78 -28.82
CA ASP A 633 24.45 -4.35 -28.36
C ASP A 633 24.15 -4.83 -26.95
N ALA A 634 24.40 -6.12 -26.67
CA ALA A 634 24.30 -6.68 -25.33
C ALA A 634 25.25 -5.99 -24.33
N ALA A 635 26.50 -5.74 -24.72
CA ALA A 635 27.47 -5.03 -23.89
C ALA A 635 27.00 -3.60 -23.55
N ARG A 636 26.44 -2.88 -24.53
CA ARG A 636 25.89 -1.52 -24.34
C ARG A 636 24.67 -1.54 -23.42
N ALA A 637 23.76 -2.50 -23.61
CA ALA A 637 22.60 -2.70 -22.76
C ALA A 637 23.01 -2.97 -21.31
N MET A 638 23.97 -3.87 -21.08
CA MET A 638 24.53 -4.11 -19.74
C MET A 638 25.15 -2.85 -19.15
N GLY A 639 25.84 -2.02 -19.95
CA GLY A 639 26.35 -0.72 -19.51
C GLY A 639 25.27 0.23 -18.99
N ILE A 640 24.08 0.24 -19.61
CA ILE A 640 22.92 1.00 -19.11
C ILE A 640 22.43 0.41 -17.78
N LEU A 641 22.30 -0.91 -17.68
CA LEU A 641 21.84 -1.57 -16.46
C LEU A 641 22.80 -1.38 -15.28
N VAL A 642 24.12 -1.40 -15.51
CA VAL A 642 25.12 -1.07 -14.46
C VAL A 642 24.87 0.33 -13.90
N ARG A 643 24.64 1.34 -14.75
CA ARG A 643 24.38 2.70 -14.27
C ARG A 643 23.08 2.79 -13.46
N LYS A 644 22.02 2.09 -13.89
CA LYS A 644 20.72 2.08 -13.19
C LYS A 644 20.80 1.39 -11.82
N ILE A 645 21.45 0.22 -11.73
CA ILE A 645 21.59 -0.49 -10.45
C ILE A 645 22.52 0.25 -9.49
N THR A 646 23.60 0.87 -9.99
CA THR A 646 24.46 1.74 -9.17
C THR A 646 23.71 2.98 -8.69
N GLY A 647 22.83 3.56 -9.52
CA GLY A 647 21.93 4.65 -9.13
C GLY A 647 21.02 4.26 -7.96
N PHE A 648 20.38 3.09 -8.03
CA PHE A 648 19.60 2.55 -6.92
C PHE A 648 20.45 2.37 -5.66
N SER A 649 21.60 1.69 -5.78
CA SER A 649 22.51 1.45 -4.65
C SER A 649 23.03 2.74 -4.00
N GLY A 650 23.30 3.78 -4.79
CA GLY A 650 23.71 5.10 -4.29
C GLY A 650 22.57 5.79 -3.54
N LEU A 651 21.36 5.83 -4.11
CA LEU A 651 20.18 6.41 -3.45
C LEU A 651 19.87 5.72 -2.13
N VAL A 652 19.98 4.39 -2.06
CA VAL A 652 19.80 3.64 -0.80
C VAL A 652 20.89 3.99 0.21
N GLN A 653 22.15 4.07 -0.22
CA GLN A 653 23.26 4.38 0.66
C GLN A 653 23.18 5.79 1.27
N ASP A 654 22.70 6.75 0.49
CA ASP A 654 22.67 8.17 0.86
C ASP A 654 21.38 8.58 1.59
N ASN A 655 20.22 8.00 1.21
CA ASN A 655 18.91 8.44 1.72
C ASN A 655 18.29 7.51 2.76
N MET A 656 18.72 6.24 2.86
CA MET A 656 18.15 5.32 3.84
C MET A 656 18.71 5.64 5.23
N TYR A 657 17.83 5.89 6.20
CA TYR A 657 18.23 6.13 7.57
C TYR A 657 18.99 4.91 8.13
N ARG A 658 20.19 5.14 8.68
CA ARG A 658 21.12 4.10 9.17
C ARG A 658 20.66 3.51 10.50
N PHE A 659 19.57 2.74 10.43
CA PHE A 659 19.04 1.96 11.53
C PHE A 659 19.17 0.45 11.25
N GLN A 660 18.60 -0.41 12.09
CA GLN A 660 18.81 -1.86 12.02
C GLN A 660 18.47 -2.45 10.65
N GLY A 661 17.39 -1.99 10.00
CA GLY A 661 17.05 -2.43 8.63
C GLY A 661 18.16 -2.14 7.60
N TRP A 662 18.79 -0.95 7.67
CA TRP A 662 19.92 -0.62 6.79
C TRP A 662 21.10 -1.56 7.04
N ARG A 663 21.35 -1.95 8.29
CA ARG A 663 22.42 -2.90 8.62
C ARG A 663 22.22 -4.26 7.95
N PHE A 664 21.00 -4.80 7.96
CA PHE A 664 20.71 -6.06 7.27
C PHE A 664 20.96 -5.97 5.76
N LEU A 665 20.54 -4.86 5.13
CA LEU A 665 20.85 -4.60 3.71
C LEU A 665 22.36 -4.54 3.48
N SER A 666 23.10 -3.79 4.30
CA SER A 666 24.56 -3.68 4.20
C SER A 666 25.28 -5.00 4.43
N MET A 667 24.84 -5.82 5.38
CA MET A 667 25.38 -7.16 5.61
C MET A 667 25.11 -8.09 4.42
N GLY A 668 23.90 -8.06 3.86
CA GLY A 668 23.56 -8.83 2.67
C GLY A 668 24.46 -8.47 1.49
N ARG A 669 24.68 -7.18 1.25
CA ARG A 669 25.59 -6.70 0.20
C ARG A 669 27.04 -7.13 0.44
N ALA A 670 27.55 -6.89 1.65
CA ALA A 670 28.93 -7.22 2.00
C ALA A 670 29.20 -8.72 1.86
N LEU A 671 28.29 -9.55 2.37
CA LEU A 671 28.42 -11.01 2.32
C LEU A 671 28.35 -11.54 0.88
N GLU A 672 27.41 -11.04 0.07
CA GLU A 672 27.30 -11.48 -1.33
C GLU A 672 28.51 -11.03 -2.16
N ARG A 673 28.96 -9.78 -2.00
CA ARG A 673 30.15 -9.29 -2.69
C ARG A 673 31.41 -10.05 -2.27
N ALA A 674 31.55 -10.40 -0.99
CA ALA A 674 32.66 -11.23 -0.52
C ALA A 674 32.65 -12.62 -1.16
N ASP A 675 31.48 -13.26 -1.28
CA ASP A 675 31.36 -14.57 -1.94
C ASP A 675 31.68 -14.47 -3.43
N ALA A 676 31.13 -13.46 -4.12
CA ALA A 676 31.34 -13.24 -5.54
C ALA A 676 32.82 -12.96 -5.88
N LEU A 677 33.49 -12.10 -5.11
CA LEU A 677 34.93 -11.85 -5.27
C LEU A 677 35.76 -13.10 -5.01
N THR A 678 35.41 -13.88 -3.98
CA THR A 678 36.10 -15.13 -3.66
C THR A 678 35.92 -16.17 -4.78
N ALA A 679 34.73 -16.26 -5.36
CA ALA A 679 34.44 -17.12 -6.51
C ALA A 679 35.18 -16.66 -7.78
N LEU A 680 35.21 -15.35 -8.04
CA LEU A 680 35.93 -14.75 -9.16
C LEU A 680 37.43 -15.04 -9.06
N LEU A 681 38.02 -14.82 -7.88
CA LEU A 681 39.41 -15.14 -7.60
C LEU A 681 39.69 -16.64 -7.78
N HIS A 682 38.81 -17.50 -7.30
CA HIS A 682 38.97 -18.95 -7.47
C HIS A 682 38.92 -19.34 -8.96
N GLY A 683 38.00 -18.76 -9.73
CA GLY A 683 37.81 -19.07 -11.15
C GLY A 683 38.87 -18.49 -12.08
N LEU A 684 39.48 -17.35 -11.75
CA LEU A 684 40.35 -16.59 -12.65
C LEU A 684 41.81 -16.48 -12.20
N THR A 685 42.16 -16.93 -10.98
CA THR A 685 43.55 -16.96 -10.49
C THR A 685 44.14 -18.38 -10.37
N ASP A 686 43.43 -19.35 -10.93
CA ASP A 686 43.87 -20.75 -11.02
C ASP A 686 45.06 -20.90 -11.98
N ALA A 687 45.88 -21.93 -11.78
CA ALA A 687 47.08 -22.16 -12.60
C ALA A 687 46.73 -22.43 -14.08
N GLU A 688 45.56 -23.00 -14.35
CA GLU A 688 45.05 -23.29 -15.69
C GLU A 688 44.21 -22.14 -16.28
N ALA A 689 44.25 -20.94 -15.67
CA ALA A 689 43.51 -19.79 -16.16
C ALA A 689 44.12 -19.27 -17.49
N PRO A 690 43.32 -19.01 -18.52
CA PRO A 690 43.81 -18.51 -19.80
C PRO A 690 44.40 -17.10 -19.68
N GLU A 691 45.21 -16.70 -20.66
CA GLU A 691 45.77 -15.36 -20.74
C GLU A 691 44.66 -14.28 -20.67
N GLY A 692 44.93 -13.18 -19.97
CA GLY A 692 43.97 -12.10 -19.73
C GLY A 692 42.91 -12.38 -18.64
N ALA A 693 42.90 -13.56 -18.01
CA ALA A 693 41.97 -13.86 -16.91
C ALA A 693 42.17 -12.96 -15.68
N LEU A 694 43.42 -12.59 -15.38
CA LEU A 694 43.75 -11.69 -14.28
C LEU A 694 43.26 -10.26 -14.54
N ASP A 695 43.45 -9.74 -15.75
CA ASP A 695 42.92 -8.44 -16.15
C ASP A 695 41.39 -8.43 -16.16
N LEU A 696 40.76 -9.52 -16.60
CA LEU A 696 39.32 -9.71 -16.50
C LEU A 696 38.83 -9.66 -15.05
N ALA A 697 39.55 -10.30 -14.11
CA ALA A 697 39.18 -10.24 -12.69
C ALA A 697 39.19 -8.81 -12.16
N VAL A 698 40.21 -8.02 -12.51
CA VAL A 698 40.34 -6.62 -12.12
C VAL A 698 39.28 -5.73 -12.79
N GLU A 699 38.95 -6.01 -14.06
CA GLU A 699 37.89 -5.32 -14.81
C GLU A 699 36.50 -5.55 -14.20
N VAL A 700 36.13 -6.82 -13.98
CA VAL A 700 34.83 -7.20 -13.41
C VAL A 700 34.68 -6.65 -12.00
N ALA A 701 35.75 -6.66 -11.21
CA ALA A 701 35.77 -6.08 -9.86
C ALA A 701 35.88 -4.54 -9.85
N ASP A 702 35.76 -3.86 -10.99
CA ASP A 702 35.76 -2.39 -11.11
C ASP A 702 37.01 -1.72 -10.52
N SER A 703 38.16 -2.42 -10.57
CA SER A 703 39.38 -2.05 -9.84
C SER A 703 40.58 -1.72 -10.75
N VAL A 704 40.35 -1.52 -12.06
CA VAL A 704 41.40 -1.29 -13.07
C VAL A 704 42.26 -0.07 -12.75
N ILE A 705 41.64 1.06 -12.40
CA ILE A 705 42.36 2.30 -12.10
C ILE A 705 43.19 2.12 -10.82
N THR A 706 42.60 1.53 -9.78
CA THR A 706 43.28 1.27 -8.50
C THR A 706 44.47 0.33 -8.68
N HIS A 707 44.30 -0.74 -9.45
CA HIS A 707 45.37 -1.69 -9.76
C HIS A 707 46.53 -1.02 -10.49
N ARG A 708 46.26 -0.32 -11.60
CA ARG A 708 47.28 0.37 -12.40
C ARG A 708 48.03 1.45 -11.62
N ARG A 709 47.38 2.08 -10.63
CA ARG A 709 48.02 3.08 -9.77
C ARG A 709 48.92 2.44 -8.71
N ARG A 710 48.52 1.28 -8.19
CA ARG A 710 49.20 0.59 -7.07
C ARG A 710 50.33 -0.33 -7.53
N TYR A 711 50.21 -0.91 -8.72
CA TYR A 711 51.20 -1.83 -9.30
C TYR A 711 51.64 -1.31 -10.68
N SER A 712 52.96 -1.14 -10.86
CA SER A 712 53.55 -0.33 -11.92
C SER A 712 53.98 -1.08 -13.19
N VAL A 713 53.91 -2.43 -13.22
CA VAL A 713 54.58 -3.21 -14.28
C VAL A 713 53.66 -4.21 -14.98
N GLU A 714 53.11 -5.22 -14.28
CA GLU A 714 52.24 -6.25 -14.89
C GLU A 714 51.16 -6.77 -13.92
N THR A 715 50.01 -7.17 -14.47
CA THR A 715 48.94 -7.85 -13.73
C THR A 715 49.37 -9.28 -13.42
N SER A 716 49.75 -9.54 -12.17
CA SER A 716 50.14 -10.87 -11.69
C SER A 716 49.13 -11.40 -10.68
N ARG A 717 49.14 -12.72 -10.47
CA ARG A 717 48.27 -13.35 -9.48
C ARG A 717 48.38 -12.69 -8.10
N ASN A 718 49.60 -12.37 -7.66
CA ASN A 718 49.82 -11.77 -6.35
C ASN A 718 49.26 -10.35 -6.28
N THR A 719 49.37 -9.55 -7.34
CA THR A 719 48.82 -8.17 -7.34
C THR A 719 47.29 -8.18 -7.39
N VAL A 720 46.67 -9.14 -8.08
CA VAL A 720 45.21 -9.32 -8.09
C VAL A 720 44.70 -9.82 -6.73
N VAL A 721 45.36 -10.82 -6.14
CA VAL A 721 44.98 -11.34 -4.81
C VAL A 721 45.17 -10.27 -3.73
N ASP A 722 46.28 -9.53 -3.75
CA ASP A 722 46.51 -8.42 -2.81
C ASP A 722 45.35 -7.42 -2.91
N LEU A 723 45.03 -6.95 -4.11
CA LEU A 723 44.00 -5.93 -4.33
C LEU A 723 42.56 -6.40 -4.04
N LEU A 724 42.19 -7.61 -4.45
CA LEU A 724 40.79 -8.09 -4.42
C LEU A 724 40.50 -9.00 -3.22
N ALA A 725 41.51 -9.53 -2.52
CA ALA A 725 41.29 -10.32 -1.30
C ALA A 725 41.75 -9.60 -0.03
N LEU A 726 42.90 -8.93 -0.07
CA LEU A 726 43.63 -8.52 1.15
C LEU A 726 43.68 -7.00 1.37
N ASP A 727 43.34 -6.18 0.37
CA ASP A 727 43.40 -4.72 0.47
C ASP A 727 42.24 -4.17 1.31
N ALA A 728 42.52 -3.85 2.58
CA ALA A 728 41.50 -3.37 3.51
C ALA A 728 40.87 -2.01 3.16
N ASP A 729 41.48 -1.23 2.27
CA ASP A 729 40.99 0.09 1.87
C ASP A 729 40.19 0.04 0.55
N ASN A 730 40.18 -1.11 -0.13
CA ASN A 730 39.46 -1.29 -1.37
C ASN A 730 38.03 -1.82 -1.12
N PRO A 731 36.95 -1.08 -1.44
CA PRO A 731 35.57 -1.54 -1.28
C PRO A 731 35.20 -2.72 -2.22
N ARG A 732 36.13 -3.12 -3.08
CA ARG A 732 36.05 -4.31 -3.95
C ARG A 732 37.02 -5.41 -3.52
N SER A 733 37.43 -5.42 -2.24
CA SER A 733 38.18 -6.52 -1.65
C SER A 733 37.35 -7.37 -0.66
N VAL A 734 37.72 -8.64 -0.53
CA VAL A 734 37.14 -9.55 0.46
C VAL A 734 37.37 -9.05 1.89
N LEU A 735 38.60 -8.66 2.26
CA LEU A 735 38.89 -8.19 3.61
C LEU A 735 38.07 -6.95 3.99
N PHE A 736 37.89 -6.00 3.06
CA PHE A 736 37.02 -4.85 3.29
C PHE A 736 35.58 -5.30 3.59
N GLN A 737 35.02 -6.22 2.80
CA GLN A 737 33.66 -6.72 3.02
C GLN A 737 33.52 -7.45 4.36
N ILE A 738 34.51 -8.25 4.76
CA ILE A 738 34.51 -8.93 6.06
C ILE A 738 34.52 -7.91 7.21
N ARG A 739 35.30 -6.82 7.10
CA ARG A 739 35.31 -5.75 8.10
C ARG A 739 33.99 -5.00 8.16
N ALA A 740 33.38 -4.69 7.01
CA ALA A 740 32.06 -4.09 6.94
C ALA A 740 31.00 -5.00 7.60
N LEU A 741 31.03 -6.31 7.32
CA LEU A 741 30.14 -7.29 7.93
C LEU A 741 30.32 -7.37 9.45
N ARG A 742 31.58 -7.36 9.93
CA ARG A 742 31.92 -7.33 11.36
C ARG A 742 31.37 -6.08 12.05
N GLU A 743 31.55 -4.90 11.44
CA GLU A 743 31.06 -3.64 11.98
C GLU A 743 29.54 -3.66 12.14
N GLN A 744 28.82 -4.13 11.11
CA GLN A 744 27.36 -4.20 11.18
C GLN A 744 26.88 -5.23 12.20
N ALA A 745 27.50 -6.42 12.25
CA ALA A 745 27.14 -7.46 13.21
C ALA A 745 27.37 -7.01 14.67
N ALA A 746 28.42 -6.24 14.94
CA ALA A 746 28.70 -5.72 16.28
C ALA A 746 27.68 -4.67 16.77
N ALA A 747 26.94 -4.05 15.85
CA ALA A 747 25.96 -3.01 16.15
C ALA A 747 24.51 -3.52 16.22
N LEU A 748 24.29 -4.83 16.00
CA LEU A 748 22.98 -5.47 16.15
C LEU A 748 22.66 -5.73 17.64
N PRO A 749 21.37 -5.82 17.99
CA PRO A 749 20.95 -6.29 19.31
C PRO A 749 21.50 -7.70 19.56
N GLY A 750 21.92 -8.01 20.79
CA GLY A 750 22.44 -9.35 21.12
C GLY A 750 23.82 -9.68 20.53
N ALA A 751 24.57 -8.71 20.01
CA ALA A 751 25.94 -8.93 19.52
C ALA A 751 26.91 -9.49 20.58
N MET A 752 26.56 -9.32 21.86
CA MET A 752 27.24 -9.87 23.02
C MET A 752 26.26 -10.72 23.84
N GLU A 753 26.67 -11.93 24.19
CA GLU A 753 25.95 -12.87 25.06
C GLU A 753 26.78 -13.08 26.33
N ASN A 754 26.27 -12.65 27.49
CA ASN A 754 26.93 -12.84 28.80
C ASN A 754 28.41 -12.39 28.81
N GLY A 755 28.70 -11.23 28.21
CA GLY A 755 30.05 -10.67 28.12
C GLY A 755 30.96 -11.33 27.07
N ARG A 756 30.45 -12.24 26.24
CA ARG A 756 31.17 -12.89 25.14
C ARG A 756 30.58 -12.53 23.78
N LEU A 757 31.38 -12.61 22.73
CA LEU A 757 30.89 -12.45 21.36
C LEU A 757 29.82 -13.50 21.05
N ALA A 758 28.71 -13.06 20.45
CA ALA A 758 27.64 -13.92 19.93
C ALA A 758 28.15 -14.84 18.80
N PRO A 759 27.47 -15.95 18.49
CA PRO A 759 27.88 -16.91 17.45
C PRO A 759 28.26 -16.26 16.10
N LEU A 760 27.45 -15.30 15.63
CA LEU A 760 27.70 -14.55 14.39
C LEU A 760 29.07 -13.85 14.41
N SER A 761 29.34 -13.06 15.44
CA SER A 761 30.61 -12.35 15.60
C SER A 761 31.80 -13.31 15.77
N ARG A 762 31.60 -14.44 16.46
CA ARG A 762 32.63 -15.50 16.60
C ARG A 762 32.99 -16.17 15.27
N ALA A 763 32.07 -16.20 14.30
CA ALA A 763 32.35 -16.73 12.96
C ALA A 763 33.10 -15.71 12.08
N ILE A 764 32.81 -14.41 12.22
CA ILE A 764 33.39 -13.36 11.38
C ILE A 764 34.82 -12.99 11.82
N VAL A 765 35.06 -12.81 13.12
CA VAL A 765 36.35 -12.31 13.66
C VAL A 765 37.57 -13.15 13.23
N PRO A 766 37.53 -14.51 13.23
CA PRO A 766 38.65 -15.32 12.77
C PRO A 766 38.99 -15.11 11.28
N ILE A 767 38.00 -14.82 10.44
CA ILE A 767 38.21 -14.58 9.01
C ILE A 767 38.94 -13.25 8.81
N ASP A 768 38.51 -12.19 9.49
CA ASP A 768 39.16 -10.87 9.47
C ASP A 768 40.62 -10.98 9.92
N ALA A 769 40.86 -11.67 11.05
CA ALA A 769 42.19 -11.90 11.57
C ALA A 769 43.08 -12.67 10.59
N LEU A 770 42.56 -13.76 10.00
CA LEU A 770 43.31 -14.57 9.04
C LEU A 770 43.69 -13.77 7.79
N LEU A 771 42.73 -13.08 7.18
CA LEU A 771 42.98 -12.28 5.97
C LEU A 771 43.93 -11.12 6.26
N SER A 772 43.85 -10.49 7.44
CA SER A 772 44.72 -9.37 7.81
C SER A 772 46.20 -9.75 7.98
N VAL A 773 46.53 -11.03 8.19
CA VAL A 773 47.92 -11.49 8.42
C VAL A 773 48.48 -12.36 7.28
N THR A 774 47.66 -12.67 6.27
CA THR A 774 48.05 -13.57 5.19
C THR A 774 48.70 -12.81 4.04
N ALA A 775 49.85 -13.28 3.56
CA ALA A 775 50.48 -12.73 2.36
C ALA A 775 49.82 -13.26 1.06
N PRO A 776 49.81 -12.49 -0.05
CA PRO A 776 49.11 -12.87 -1.29
C PRO A 776 49.49 -14.25 -1.84
N GLU A 777 50.77 -14.61 -1.82
CA GLU A 777 51.30 -15.89 -2.31
C GLU A 777 50.81 -17.10 -1.50
N ARG A 778 50.30 -16.87 -0.29
CA ARG A 778 49.74 -17.93 0.58
C ARG A 778 48.26 -18.17 0.35
N ILE A 779 47.54 -17.30 -0.35
CA ILE A 779 46.13 -17.52 -0.71
C ILE A 779 46.09 -18.52 -1.88
N ARG A 780 45.62 -19.74 -1.62
CA ARG A 780 45.49 -20.84 -2.60
C ARG A 780 44.02 -21.09 -2.92
N PRO A 781 43.69 -21.77 -4.03
CA PRO A 781 42.30 -22.11 -4.38
C PRO A 781 41.51 -22.78 -3.24
N ALA A 782 42.15 -23.68 -2.47
CA ALA A 782 41.53 -24.33 -1.32
C ALA A 782 41.15 -23.35 -0.17
N HIS A 783 41.94 -22.28 0.01
CA HIS A 783 41.62 -21.23 0.99
C HIS A 783 40.38 -20.43 0.55
N LEU A 784 40.27 -20.13 -0.75
CA LEU A 784 39.11 -19.44 -1.31
C LEU A 784 37.83 -20.30 -1.17
N LEU A 785 37.90 -21.60 -1.49
CA LEU A 785 36.75 -22.51 -1.30
C LEU A 785 36.32 -22.61 0.16
N ARG A 786 37.28 -22.70 1.09
CA ARG A 786 36.99 -22.71 2.54
C ARG A 786 36.32 -21.42 2.97
N LEU A 787 36.80 -20.28 2.49
CA LEU A 787 36.22 -18.98 2.79
C LEU A 787 34.76 -18.88 2.32
N ARG A 788 34.44 -19.38 1.12
CA ARG A 788 33.05 -19.44 0.63
C ARG A 788 32.15 -20.27 1.56
N ALA A 789 32.63 -21.42 2.02
CA ALA A 789 31.89 -22.24 2.98
C ALA A 789 31.66 -21.50 4.31
N GLN A 790 32.66 -20.75 4.80
CA GLN A 790 32.52 -19.92 6.00
C GLN A 790 31.52 -18.77 5.81
N LEU A 791 31.54 -18.09 4.65
CA LEU A 791 30.56 -17.06 4.30
C LEU A 791 29.13 -17.61 4.25
N SER A 792 28.94 -18.83 3.71
CA SER A 792 27.65 -19.53 3.78
C SER A 792 27.21 -19.75 5.23
N GLY A 793 28.11 -20.24 6.09
CA GLY A 793 27.79 -20.42 7.51
C GLY A 793 27.45 -19.13 8.23
N ILE A 794 28.06 -17.99 7.86
CA ILE A 794 27.69 -16.67 8.39
C ILE A 794 26.26 -16.29 7.97
N SER A 795 25.88 -16.55 6.71
CA SER A 795 24.50 -16.36 6.25
C SER A 795 23.51 -17.15 7.10
N ASP A 796 23.80 -18.43 7.37
CA ASP A 796 22.93 -19.29 8.18
C ASP A 796 22.79 -18.77 9.61
N LEU A 797 23.87 -18.26 10.20
CA LEU A 797 23.87 -17.65 11.54
C LEU A 797 23.04 -16.36 11.59
N ILE A 798 23.10 -15.51 10.56
CA ILE A 798 22.24 -14.31 10.47
C ILE A 798 20.77 -14.72 10.44
N THR A 799 20.43 -15.69 9.58
CA THR A 799 19.05 -16.17 9.46
C THR A 799 18.54 -16.78 10.76
N ALA A 800 19.32 -17.64 11.41
CA ALA A 800 18.93 -18.31 12.64
C ALA A 800 18.77 -17.35 13.82
N ALA A 801 19.60 -16.31 13.91
CA ALA A 801 19.59 -15.38 15.05
C ALA A 801 18.53 -14.29 14.95
N TYR A 802 18.20 -13.81 13.74
CA TYR A 802 17.41 -12.59 13.57
C TYR A 802 16.21 -12.68 12.64
N LEU A 803 16.15 -13.67 11.74
CA LEU A 803 15.19 -13.70 10.63
C LEU A 803 14.14 -14.81 10.78
N ARG A 804 14.31 -15.72 11.75
CA ARG A 804 13.44 -16.87 12.01
C ARG A 804 12.41 -16.66 13.10
#